data_AF-A0A0L0FLD9-F1
#
_entry.id   AF-A0A0L0FLD9-F1
#
_cell.length_a   1.000
_cell.length_b   1.000
_cell.length_c   1.000
_cell.angle_alpha   90.00
_cell.angle_beta   90.00
_cell.angle_gamma   90.00
#
_symmetry.space_group_name_H-M   'P 1'
#
loop_
_entity.id
_entity.type
_entity.pdbx_description
1 polymer ?
#
loop_
_entity_poly.entity_id
_entity_poly.type
_entity_poly.pdbx_seq_one_letter_code
_entity_poly.pdbx_strand_id
1 'polypeptide(L)'
;MFRCVLTLVAAATAFAQSESNFEVGLKTLVLTSDDYSFVLPELILKAYGSDYEVVSVTEEVLVVVDGVEEANRTIVPDAVQLFDSTGAPKYNSIVYSSSNLGYSSLEAWIPSGLSFEQRTMLDNYCSRFGVRRVMLNSQPADVGDPALTAAPSVPWGKLGDANTRVQLRSSAESYRGMLKSDLDMVLGGEHEFAQNWVWISPGVFDAQRPSNTTILLDLDYSDGYSVSTGVGAAVANDVMYFFFAADSYGLSGQTLGHLWFPWVTKGLFVGQRRIILDTQIDDLYLDTMVYNTTLNRQATDDEFEPIFGYRTTGPDINFHAKIRNKMRKTMPTGTNFTIQLAYNGKGYGEFANVPEYSPNANTRLLRRFNQFLWLTHTWNHIDMYCVNSNCADPALPVPTVPAYTVGADGKRTYIEPEYPTSGYTPRDLLHYELDRNNYFANDVLEIDTDAKRAKRYSQSSIVTPRISGLNYTVAIEAMLHAGHFTAVGDNSRIDLEPDNPYHPFMAKAKVGENGVLLSDADREAFESRMMSEYGRKSVMIIPRFSTRVYFDVSTPLQNAMEHNSFYGPDCYGWDQWETPTAGGFKCNAGTFKNLTFDEIMEIEGFEAARNLLSLRADPYMFHQANLRVLTEDGVENSLLNKWISAALRWVRSYTEFPIKTYKMDDLADVYNGRMKRDQCGVEAKVSYKVGQPKGVTLSKAESSEGCVYKVTHTTVDGSAPFVPRGSDISGRSRYGKDITYDVTFSEIAMTKDLKFKTVVAVRD
;
A
#
# COMPACT_ATOMS: atom_id res chain seq x y z
N MET A 1 7.02 49.00 -54.08
CA MET A 1 7.43 48.16 -52.93
C MET A 1 6.27 48.09 -51.95
N PHE A 2 5.54 46.97 -51.93
CA PHE A 2 4.68 46.63 -50.80
C PHE A 2 5.42 45.59 -49.96
N ARG A 3 5.55 45.81 -48.65
CA ARG A 3 5.96 44.76 -47.71
C ARG A 3 4.84 44.62 -46.67
N CYS A 4 4.13 43.49 -46.72
CA CYS A 4 3.27 43.07 -45.63
C CYS A 4 4.11 42.96 -44.35
N VAL A 5 3.66 43.60 -43.28
CA VAL A 5 4.12 43.28 -41.94
C VAL A 5 3.30 42.09 -41.47
N LEU A 6 3.94 40.93 -41.40
CA LEU A 6 3.34 39.72 -40.83
C LEU A 6 3.35 39.86 -39.31
N THR A 7 2.20 40.13 -38.69
CA THR A 7 2.08 40.18 -37.22
C THR A 7 2.01 38.75 -36.70
N LEU A 8 3.17 38.16 -36.42
CA LEU A 8 3.28 36.76 -35.98
C LEU A 8 4.27 36.65 -34.81
N VAL A 9 3.80 36.96 -33.60
CA VAL A 9 4.31 36.40 -32.34
C VAL A 9 3.13 36.29 -31.38
N ALA A 10 2.66 35.06 -31.14
CA ALA A 10 1.85 34.77 -29.96
C ALA A 10 2.79 34.69 -28.76
N ALA A 11 2.83 35.73 -27.93
CA ALA A 11 3.51 35.68 -26.64
C ALA A 11 2.56 35.04 -25.62
N ALA A 12 2.58 33.70 -25.54
CA ALA A 12 1.91 32.96 -24.48
C ALA A 12 2.64 33.20 -23.15
N THR A 13 2.32 34.31 -22.50
CA THR A 13 2.60 34.47 -21.07
C THR A 13 1.80 33.42 -20.30
N ALA A 14 2.38 32.83 -19.26
CA ALA A 14 1.62 32.00 -18.32
C ALA A 14 0.34 32.75 -17.90
N PHE A 15 -0.81 32.08 -17.96
CA PHE A 15 -2.10 32.73 -17.72
C PHE A 15 -2.18 33.20 -16.26
N ALA A 16 -1.86 34.48 -16.05
CA ALA A 16 -1.99 35.11 -14.76
C ALA A 16 -3.46 35.06 -14.32
N GLN A 17 -3.68 34.47 -13.14
CA GLN A 17 -4.99 34.32 -12.50
C GLN A 17 -5.79 35.62 -12.60
N SER A 18 -6.86 35.63 -13.40
CA SER A 18 -7.62 36.85 -13.69
C SER A 18 -8.65 37.19 -12.60
N GLU A 19 -9.19 36.19 -11.88
CA GLU A 19 -10.06 36.43 -10.73
C GLU A 19 -9.24 36.68 -9.46
N SER A 20 -9.58 37.75 -8.74
CA SER A 20 -8.74 38.20 -7.61
C SER A 20 -9.31 37.82 -6.24
N ASN A 21 -10.62 37.60 -6.12
CA ASN A 21 -11.27 37.21 -4.86
C ASN A 21 -12.29 36.11 -5.11
N PHE A 22 -12.04 34.91 -4.56
CA PHE A 22 -12.92 33.74 -4.68
C PHE A 22 -12.57 32.69 -3.63
N GLU A 23 -13.38 31.65 -3.52
CA GLU A 23 -13.06 30.41 -2.82
C GLU A 23 -13.16 29.25 -3.81
N VAL A 24 -12.22 28.32 -3.79
CA VAL A 24 -12.18 27.16 -4.68
C VAL A 24 -12.09 25.87 -3.89
N GLY A 25 -12.85 24.84 -4.28
CA GLY A 25 -12.76 23.52 -3.66
C GLY A 25 -11.35 22.92 -3.79
N LEU A 26 -10.85 22.37 -2.69
CA LEU A 26 -9.57 21.65 -2.61
C LEU A 26 -9.76 20.19 -3.05
N LYS A 27 -10.29 20.05 -4.27
CA LYS A 27 -10.74 18.81 -4.91
C LYS A 27 -10.09 18.67 -6.29
N THR A 28 -9.70 17.45 -6.66
CA THR A 28 -9.15 17.15 -7.99
C THR A 28 -10.23 16.64 -8.95
N LEU A 29 -10.37 17.25 -10.12
CA LEU A 29 -11.15 16.68 -11.22
C LEU A 29 -10.27 15.71 -12.00
N VAL A 30 -10.73 14.49 -12.22
CA VAL A 30 -10.14 13.51 -13.16
C VAL A 30 -11.07 13.39 -14.37
N LEU A 31 -10.58 13.78 -15.53
CA LEU A 31 -11.26 13.57 -16.81
C LEU A 31 -10.74 12.29 -17.46
N THR A 32 -11.65 11.44 -17.92
CA THR A 32 -11.32 10.18 -18.61
C THR A 32 -12.19 9.94 -19.85
N SER A 33 -11.74 9.05 -20.72
CA SER A 33 -12.46 8.62 -21.93
C SER A 33 -12.53 7.09 -22.08
N ASP A 34 -12.14 6.35 -21.04
CA ASP A 34 -12.21 4.89 -20.97
C ASP A 34 -12.15 4.40 -19.51
N ASP A 35 -12.46 3.11 -19.30
CA ASP A 35 -12.56 2.47 -17.98
C ASP A 35 -11.22 2.11 -17.31
N TYR A 36 -10.08 2.32 -17.98
CA TYR A 36 -8.77 1.86 -17.53
C TYR A 36 -7.80 3.02 -17.23
N SER A 37 -7.81 4.08 -18.04
CA SER A 37 -6.84 5.17 -17.94
C SER A 37 -7.06 6.07 -16.71
N PHE A 38 -8.25 6.07 -16.11
CA PHE A 38 -8.51 6.78 -14.85
C PHE A 38 -7.98 6.04 -13.61
N VAL A 39 -7.68 4.73 -13.72
CA VAL A 39 -7.32 3.88 -12.58
C VAL A 39 -6.06 4.38 -11.86
N LEU A 40 -5.00 4.78 -12.60
CA LEU A 40 -3.80 5.32 -11.95
C LEU A 40 -4.07 6.65 -11.23
N PRO A 41 -4.66 7.71 -11.85
CA PRO A 41 -5.09 8.91 -11.14
C PRO A 41 -5.88 8.61 -9.86
N GLU A 42 -6.86 7.70 -9.95
CA GLU A 42 -7.72 7.36 -8.82
C GLU A 42 -6.95 6.66 -7.70
N LEU A 43 -6.08 5.70 -8.03
CA LEU A 43 -5.22 5.01 -7.06
C LEU A 43 -4.33 6.00 -6.30
N ILE A 44 -3.72 6.97 -6.97
CA ILE A 44 -2.90 8.02 -6.34
C ILE A 44 -3.75 8.89 -5.40
N LEU A 45 -4.92 9.33 -5.84
CA LEU A 45 -5.81 10.18 -5.04
C LEU A 45 -6.35 9.43 -3.80
N LYS A 46 -6.76 8.17 -3.98
CA LYS A 46 -7.13 7.25 -2.89
C LYS A 46 -5.98 6.99 -1.93
N ALA A 47 -4.75 6.81 -2.41
CA ALA A 47 -3.56 6.55 -1.59
C ALA A 47 -3.25 7.72 -0.64
N TYR A 48 -3.25 8.95 -1.15
CA TYR A 48 -3.07 10.16 -0.34
C TYR A 48 -4.29 10.41 0.56
N GLY A 49 -5.48 9.99 0.12
CA GLY A 49 -6.74 10.27 0.78
C GLY A 49 -7.21 11.71 0.54
N SER A 50 -7.08 12.14 -0.71
CA SER A 50 -7.49 13.46 -1.20
C SER A 50 -8.86 13.37 -1.85
N ASP A 51 -9.64 14.45 -1.81
CA ASP A 51 -10.96 14.50 -2.45
C ASP A 51 -10.84 14.66 -3.97
N TYR A 52 -11.70 13.96 -4.73
CA TYR A 52 -11.67 13.97 -6.19
C TYR A 52 -13.04 13.64 -6.81
N GLU A 53 -13.17 13.91 -8.10
CA GLU A 53 -14.34 13.61 -8.92
C GLU A 53 -13.87 13.03 -10.26
N VAL A 54 -14.36 11.86 -10.66
CA VAL A 54 -14.06 11.27 -11.99
C VAL A 54 -15.23 11.55 -12.92
N VAL A 55 -14.95 12.10 -14.10
CA VAL A 55 -15.95 12.38 -15.15
C VAL A 55 -15.48 11.72 -16.45
N SER A 56 -16.29 10.83 -17.00
CA SER A 56 -16.10 10.29 -18.36
C SER A 56 -16.64 11.27 -19.40
N VAL A 57 -16.00 11.33 -20.58
CA VAL A 57 -16.40 12.19 -21.72
C VAL A 57 -16.76 11.38 -22.98
N THR A 58 -17.30 10.17 -22.79
CA THR A 58 -17.73 9.27 -23.88
C THR A 58 -19.21 9.42 -24.24
N GLU A 59 -19.54 9.16 -25.51
CA GLU A 59 -20.93 9.06 -26.00
C GLU A 59 -21.61 7.75 -25.56
N GLU A 60 -22.95 7.76 -25.50
CA GLU A 60 -23.79 6.67 -24.99
C GLU A 60 -24.10 5.60 -26.05
N VAL A 61 -24.11 4.33 -25.63
CA VAL A 61 -24.52 3.19 -26.45
C VAL A 61 -25.37 2.22 -25.62
N LEU A 62 -26.62 2.01 -26.02
CA LEU A 62 -27.43 0.90 -25.54
C LEU A 62 -27.04 -0.40 -26.26
N VAL A 63 -26.54 -1.39 -25.51
CA VAL A 63 -26.38 -2.77 -26.00
C VAL A 63 -27.36 -3.66 -25.24
N VAL A 64 -28.25 -4.34 -25.96
CA VAL A 64 -29.12 -5.36 -25.38
C VAL A 64 -28.40 -6.71 -25.49
N VAL A 65 -28.01 -7.28 -24.35
CA VAL A 65 -27.45 -8.62 -24.26
C VAL A 65 -28.51 -9.53 -23.63
N ASP A 66 -28.83 -10.65 -24.28
CA ASP A 66 -29.79 -11.66 -23.81
C ASP A 66 -31.18 -11.13 -23.34
N GLY A 67 -31.63 -10.01 -23.91
CA GLY A 67 -32.91 -9.38 -23.59
C GLY A 67 -32.89 -8.52 -22.32
N VAL A 68 -31.71 -8.28 -21.74
CA VAL A 68 -31.48 -7.32 -20.66
C VAL A 68 -30.93 -6.02 -21.26
N GLU A 69 -31.55 -4.89 -20.92
CA GLU A 69 -30.98 -3.56 -21.20
C GLU A 69 -29.90 -3.25 -20.16
N GLU A 70 -28.63 -3.54 -20.49
CA GLU A 70 -27.50 -3.14 -19.65
C GLU A 70 -27.02 -1.73 -20.04
N ALA A 71 -27.41 -0.73 -19.25
CA ALA A 71 -26.98 0.65 -19.44
C ALA A 71 -25.58 0.90 -18.85
N ASN A 72 -24.54 0.82 -19.68
CA ASN A 72 -23.15 1.07 -19.25
C ASN A 72 -22.70 2.54 -19.43
N ARG A 73 -23.42 3.46 -18.75
CA ARG A 73 -23.04 4.83 -18.31
C ARG A 73 -22.70 5.91 -19.37
N THR A 74 -22.65 7.16 -18.90
CA THR A 74 -22.86 8.43 -19.65
C THR A 74 -21.94 9.55 -19.06
N ILE A 75 -21.72 10.79 -19.57
CA ILE A 75 -22.47 11.76 -20.42
C ILE A 75 -21.49 12.65 -21.24
N VAL A 76 -21.90 13.11 -22.43
CA VAL A 76 -21.54 14.41 -23.07
C VAL A 76 -22.86 15.04 -23.60
N PRO A 77 -23.11 16.38 -23.63
CA PRO A 77 -22.30 17.55 -23.27
C PRO A 77 -22.97 18.48 -22.23
N ASP A 78 -22.90 18.12 -20.93
CA ASP A 78 -23.00 19.07 -19.80
C ASP A 78 -22.18 18.56 -18.60
N ALA A 79 -21.29 17.59 -18.86
CA ALA A 79 -20.78 16.62 -17.89
C ALA A 79 -19.78 17.20 -16.88
N VAL A 80 -19.03 18.23 -17.27
CA VAL A 80 -18.01 18.82 -16.41
C VAL A 80 -18.58 20.03 -15.67
N GLN A 81 -19.32 19.77 -14.59
CA GLN A 81 -19.76 20.82 -13.69
C GLN A 81 -18.55 21.39 -12.93
N LEU A 82 -18.03 22.53 -13.41
CA LEU A 82 -16.86 23.24 -12.87
C LEU A 82 -17.17 24.16 -11.67
N PHE A 83 -18.45 24.46 -11.44
CA PHE A 83 -18.93 25.32 -10.38
C PHE A 83 -19.94 24.60 -9.49
N ASP A 84 -19.99 24.94 -8.21
CA ASP A 84 -21.01 24.46 -7.29
C ASP A 84 -22.33 25.24 -7.46
N SER A 85 -23.37 24.85 -6.72
CA SER A 85 -24.70 25.49 -6.79
C SER A 85 -24.71 26.95 -6.35
N THR A 86 -23.63 27.46 -5.74
CA THR A 86 -23.45 28.88 -5.38
C THR A 86 -22.70 29.68 -6.45
N GLY A 87 -22.20 29.00 -7.50
CA GLY A 87 -21.34 29.58 -8.53
C GLY A 87 -19.86 29.67 -8.14
N ALA A 88 -19.43 29.02 -7.05
CA ALA A 88 -18.03 28.96 -6.66
C ALA A 88 -17.30 27.83 -7.40
N PRO A 89 -16.02 28.01 -7.82
CA PRO A 89 -15.26 26.99 -8.54
C PRO A 89 -15.02 25.72 -7.68
N LYS A 90 -15.28 24.54 -8.25
CA LYS A 90 -15.22 23.24 -7.53
C LYS A 90 -13.81 22.67 -7.34
N TYR A 91 -12.89 22.91 -8.27
CA TYR A 91 -11.64 22.16 -8.37
C TYR A 91 -10.40 23.07 -8.38
N ASN A 92 -9.41 22.76 -7.55
CA ASN A 92 -8.12 23.45 -7.53
C ASN A 92 -7.06 22.79 -8.45
N SER A 93 -7.37 21.60 -8.98
CA SER A 93 -6.48 20.79 -9.83
C SER A 93 -7.30 19.93 -10.80
N ILE A 94 -6.78 19.71 -12.01
CA ILE A 94 -7.41 18.85 -13.02
C ILE A 94 -6.36 17.86 -13.56
N VAL A 95 -6.74 16.60 -13.70
CA VAL A 95 -5.94 15.53 -14.29
C VAL A 95 -6.72 14.95 -15.47
N TYR A 96 -6.07 14.84 -16.62
CA TYR A 96 -6.61 14.19 -17.81
C TYR A 96 -5.94 12.83 -17.93
N SER A 97 -6.73 11.76 -18.07
CA SER A 97 -6.19 10.42 -18.27
C SER A 97 -5.48 10.27 -19.61
N SER A 98 -5.89 11.02 -20.64
CA SER A 98 -5.10 11.29 -21.84
C SER A 98 -5.28 12.74 -22.29
N SER A 99 -4.27 13.34 -22.93
CA SER A 99 -4.29 14.76 -23.37
C SER A 99 -5.53 15.13 -24.19
N ASN A 100 -5.90 14.24 -25.12
CA ASN A 100 -6.99 14.47 -26.06
C ASN A 100 -8.32 13.85 -25.61
N LEU A 101 -8.32 12.91 -24.64
CA LEU A 101 -9.50 12.15 -24.21
C LEU A 101 -10.20 11.45 -25.40
N GLY A 102 -9.41 10.89 -26.31
CA GLY A 102 -9.92 10.16 -27.47
C GLY A 102 -10.47 8.79 -27.08
N TYR A 103 -11.49 8.32 -27.78
CA TYR A 103 -12.14 7.03 -27.54
C TYR A 103 -12.75 6.45 -28.82
N SER A 104 -13.03 5.14 -28.82
CA SER A 104 -13.81 4.50 -29.88
C SER A 104 -15.28 4.55 -29.54
N SER A 105 -16.11 5.17 -30.38
CA SER A 105 -17.57 4.94 -30.36
C SER A 105 -17.91 3.65 -31.12
N LEU A 106 -19.20 3.27 -31.20
CA LEU A 106 -19.63 2.16 -32.05
C LEU A 106 -19.27 2.35 -33.54
N GLU A 107 -19.28 3.59 -34.02
CA GLU A 107 -19.23 3.90 -35.44
C GLU A 107 -17.85 4.38 -35.91
N ALA A 108 -17.08 5.02 -35.02
CA ALA A 108 -15.80 5.63 -35.39
C ALA A 108 -14.86 5.84 -34.19
N TRP A 109 -13.59 6.08 -34.49
CA TRP A 109 -12.65 6.69 -33.54
C TRP A 109 -12.97 8.19 -33.38
N ILE A 110 -13.23 8.62 -32.15
CA ILE A 110 -13.43 10.02 -31.76
C ILE A 110 -12.08 10.57 -31.28
N PRO A 111 -11.40 11.45 -32.05
CA PRO A 111 -10.02 11.86 -31.76
C PRO A 111 -9.88 12.79 -30.56
N SER A 112 -10.97 13.43 -30.10
CA SER A 112 -11.01 14.10 -28.81
C SER A 112 -12.43 14.11 -28.26
N GLY A 113 -12.62 13.59 -27.04
CA GLY A 113 -13.94 13.50 -26.40
C GLY A 113 -14.48 14.81 -25.82
N LEU A 114 -13.71 15.90 -25.90
CA LEU A 114 -14.20 17.24 -25.58
C LEU A 114 -14.50 18.03 -26.86
N SER A 115 -15.57 18.82 -26.85
CA SER A 115 -15.83 19.83 -27.89
C SER A 115 -14.83 20.99 -27.79
N PHE A 116 -14.79 21.84 -28.83
CA PHE A 116 -13.97 23.07 -28.80
C PHE A 116 -14.43 24.03 -27.69
N GLU A 117 -15.74 24.14 -27.49
CA GLU A 117 -16.39 24.95 -26.46
C GLU A 117 -16.06 24.42 -25.06
N GLN A 118 -16.08 23.10 -24.87
CA GLN A 118 -15.72 22.47 -23.58
C GLN A 118 -14.23 22.64 -23.25
N ARG A 119 -13.32 22.47 -24.22
CA ARG A 119 -11.89 22.81 -24.02
C ARG A 119 -11.71 24.28 -23.65
N THR A 120 -12.38 25.17 -24.39
CA THR A 120 -12.36 26.62 -24.11
C THR A 120 -12.92 26.96 -22.73
N MET A 121 -13.96 26.26 -22.26
CA MET A 121 -14.50 26.40 -20.90
C MET A 121 -13.46 26.01 -19.84
N LEU A 122 -12.75 24.90 -20.04
CA LEU A 122 -11.68 24.43 -19.15
C LEU A 122 -10.46 25.36 -19.15
N ASP A 123 -10.04 25.87 -20.32
CA ASP A 123 -8.97 26.87 -20.42
C ASP A 123 -9.35 28.19 -19.72
N ASN A 124 -10.59 28.66 -19.89
CA ASN A 124 -11.11 29.85 -19.20
C ASN A 124 -11.20 29.63 -17.69
N TYR A 125 -11.59 28.44 -17.22
CA TYR A 125 -11.60 28.10 -15.81
C TYR A 125 -10.19 28.10 -15.21
N CYS A 126 -9.24 27.45 -15.89
CA CYS A 126 -7.85 27.37 -15.44
C CYS A 126 -7.17 28.74 -15.39
N SER A 127 -7.33 29.55 -16.44
CA SER A 127 -6.79 30.92 -16.49
C SER A 127 -7.47 31.88 -15.50
N ARG A 128 -8.77 31.71 -15.23
CA ARG A 128 -9.50 32.54 -14.26
C ARG A 128 -9.06 32.28 -12.82
N PHE A 129 -8.95 31.01 -12.42
CA PHE A 129 -8.69 30.61 -11.04
C PHE A 129 -7.24 30.14 -10.77
N GLY A 130 -6.38 30.16 -11.79
CA GLY A 130 -4.99 29.74 -11.67
C GLY A 130 -4.83 28.23 -11.42
N VAL A 131 -5.70 27.40 -12.00
CA VAL A 131 -5.71 25.94 -11.78
C VAL A 131 -4.71 25.26 -12.70
N ARG A 132 -3.89 24.37 -12.13
CA ARG A 132 -2.91 23.55 -12.87
C ARG A 132 -3.57 22.31 -13.47
N ARG A 133 -2.98 21.82 -14.56
CA ARG A 133 -3.43 20.60 -15.24
C ARG A 133 -2.31 19.57 -15.37
N VAL A 134 -2.64 18.29 -15.29
CA VAL A 134 -1.76 17.19 -15.67
C VAL A 134 -2.40 16.45 -16.84
N MET A 135 -1.64 16.26 -17.90
CA MET A 135 -1.97 15.43 -19.05
C MET A 135 -1.12 14.15 -18.95
N LEU A 136 -1.76 13.05 -18.59
CA LEU A 136 -1.19 11.71 -18.77
C LEU A 136 -1.29 11.31 -20.25
N ASN A 137 -0.65 10.19 -20.64
CA ASN A 137 -0.79 9.57 -21.97
C ASN A 137 -0.79 10.59 -23.14
N SER A 138 0.19 11.49 -23.16
CA SER A 138 0.26 12.63 -24.09
C SER A 138 1.30 12.42 -25.20
N GLN A 139 1.35 13.35 -26.16
CA GLN A 139 2.39 13.45 -27.18
C GLN A 139 3.06 14.83 -27.15
N PRO A 140 4.30 14.98 -27.65
CA PRO A 140 5.01 16.26 -27.68
C PRO A 140 4.25 17.38 -28.40
N ALA A 141 3.42 17.03 -29.40
CA ALA A 141 2.58 17.96 -30.14
C ALA A 141 1.46 18.60 -29.27
N ASP A 142 0.99 17.91 -28.23
CA ASP A 142 -0.09 18.40 -27.34
C ASP A 142 0.34 19.60 -26.48
N VAL A 143 1.65 19.89 -26.41
CA VAL A 143 2.21 21.07 -25.75
C VAL A 143 1.98 22.34 -26.58
N GLY A 144 1.85 22.21 -27.91
CA GLY A 144 1.69 23.34 -28.83
C GLY A 144 2.91 24.25 -28.98
N ASP A 145 4.08 23.85 -28.47
CA ASP A 145 5.32 24.63 -28.54
C ASP A 145 6.14 24.25 -29.80
N PRO A 146 6.43 25.18 -30.72
CA PRO A 146 7.23 24.89 -31.92
C PRO A 146 8.70 24.54 -31.62
N ALA A 147 9.17 24.70 -30.38
CA ALA A 147 10.46 24.18 -29.91
C ALA A 147 10.42 22.70 -29.53
N LEU A 148 9.24 22.10 -29.31
CA LEU A 148 9.08 20.71 -28.88
C LEU A 148 8.27 19.91 -29.92
N THR A 149 8.94 19.01 -30.64
CA THR A 149 8.30 18.14 -31.65
C THR A 149 8.45 16.66 -31.31
N ALA A 150 7.66 15.79 -31.94
CA ALA A 150 7.91 14.36 -31.89
C ALA A 150 9.32 14.01 -32.44
N ALA A 151 9.93 12.95 -31.93
CA ALA A 151 11.22 12.48 -32.41
C ALA A 151 11.12 11.96 -33.86
N PRO A 152 11.96 12.43 -34.80
CA PRO A 152 11.87 12.05 -36.21
C PRO A 152 12.04 10.55 -36.52
N SER A 153 12.73 9.80 -35.64
CA SER A 153 12.93 8.36 -35.76
C SER A 153 11.70 7.53 -35.32
N VAL A 154 10.84 8.08 -34.46
CA VAL A 154 9.64 7.41 -33.93
C VAL A 154 8.44 8.39 -33.89
N PRO A 155 8.03 8.97 -35.04
CA PRO A 155 7.11 10.12 -35.09
C PRO A 155 5.69 9.82 -34.61
N TRP A 156 5.31 8.54 -34.52
CA TRP A 156 4.01 8.07 -34.02
C TRP A 156 4.10 7.40 -32.63
N GLY A 157 5.28 7.44 -32.01
CA GLY A 157 5.60 6.62 -30.84
C GLY A 157 5.89 5.16 -31.18
N LYS A 158 6.18 4.36 -30.15
CA LYS A 158 6.38 2.90 -30.19
C LYS A 158 6.14 2.28 -28.82
N LEU A 159 6.07 0.95 -28.74
CA LEU A 159 6.23 0.24 -27.47
C LEU A 159 7.68 0.39 -26.97
N GLY A 160 7.85 0.57 -25.65
CA GLY A 160 9.13 0.51 -24.98
C GLY A 160 9.78 -0.88 -25.08
N ASP A 161 11.09 -0.90 -24.86
CA ASP A 161 11.95 -2.07 -24.76
C ASP A 161 12.95 -1.90 -23.59
N ALA A 162 13.81 -2.89 -23.35
CA ALA A 162 14.74 -2.90 -22.21
C ALA A 162 15.72 -1.69 -22.12
N ASN A 163 15.84 -0.88 -23.19
CA ASN A 163 16.62 0.37 -23.19
C ASN A 163 15.77 1.60 -22.84
N THR A 164 14.48 1.43 -22.61
CA THR A 164 13.54 2.53 -22.38
C THR A 164 13.61 2.99 -20.94
N ARG A 165 14.15 4.18 -20.71
CA ARG A 165 14.42 4.70 -19.37
C ARG A 165 13.99 6.14 -19.25
N VAL A 166 13.58 6.54 -18.06
CA VAL A 166 13.22 7.91 -17.70
C VAL A 166 14.12 8.42 -16.60
N GLN A 167 14.71 9.60 -16.82
CA GLN A 167 15.54 10.27 -15.83
C GLN A 167 15.00 11.67 -15.50
N LEU A 168 15.16 12.10 -14.24
CA LEU A 168 14.83 13.46 -13.84
C LEU A 168 15.91 14.41 -14.39
N ARG A 169 15.54 15.28 -15.34
CA ARG A 169 16.49 16.20 -15.97
C ARG A 169 17.10 17.13 -14.94
N SER A 170 18.41 17.34 -15.01
CA SER A 170 19.15 18.16 -14.05
C SER A 170 18.61 19.59 -13.94
N SER A 171 18.09 20.20 -15.02
CA SER A 171 17.48 21.53 -15.00
C SER A 171 16.17 21.64 -14.23
N ALA A 172 15.51 20.53 -13.88
CA ALA A 172 14.23 20.50 -13.15
C ALA A 172 14.40 20.73 -11.63
N GLU A 173 15.28 21.66 -11.21
CA GLU A 173 15.68 21.80 -9.80
C GLU A 173 14.52 22.14 -8.86
N SER A 174 13.53 22.91 -9.31
CA SER A 174 12.31 23.24 -8.54
C SER A 174 11.37 22.05 -8.30
N TYR A 175 11.60 20.93 -9.01
CA TYR A 175 10.86 19.67 -8.86
C TYR A 175 11.62 18.64 -8.01
N ARG A 176 12.90 18.89 -7.67
CA ARG A 176 13.73 17.94 -6.93
C ARG A 176 13.23 17.68 -5.51
N GLY A 177 13.25 16.43 -5.08
CA GLY A 177 12.85 15.99 -3.75
C GLY A 177 11.34 15.89 -3.53
N MET A 178 10.54 15.91 -4.60
CA MET A 178 9.35 15.04 -4.68
C MET A 178 9.79 13.60 -4.97
N LEU A 179 10.72 13.45 -5.91
CA LEU A 179 11.46 12.23 -6.23
C LEU A 179 12.96 12.42 -5.98
N LYS A 180 13.73 11.33 -6.04
CA LYS A 180 15.18 11.35 -5.91
C LYS A 180 15.82 12.21 -7.02
N SER A 181 16.93 12.90 -6.74
CA SER A 181 17.53 13.86 -7.70
C SER A 181 18.30 13.20 -8.84
N ASP A 182 18.78 11.97 -8.63
CA ASP A 182 19.44 11.08 -9.59
C ASP A 182 18.49 9.93 -9.97
N LEU A 183 17.21 10.25 -10.15
CA LEU A 183 16.19 9.31 -10.61
C LEU A 183 16.56 8.77 -12.00
N ASP A 184 16.61 7.44 -12.12
CA ASP A 184 16.72 6.70 -13.38
C ASP A 184 15.83 5.46 -13.24
N MET A 185 14.79 5.38 -14.07
CA MET A 185 13.74 4.36 -14.03
C MET A 185 13.68 3.63 -15.36
N VAL A 186 13.51 2.30 -15.34
CA VAL A 186 13.08 1.56 -16.53
C VAL A 186 11.56 1.76 -16.71
N LEU A 187 11.08 1.88 -17.95
CA LEU A 187 9.65 2.00 -18.27
C LEU A 187 9.15 0.74 -18.99
N GLY A 188 8.54 -0.18 -18.23
CA GLY A 188 8.10 -1.48 -18.74
C GLY A 188 9.26 -2.46 -18.88
N GLY A 189 9.02 -3.73 -18.55
CA GLY A 189 10.09 -4.73 -18.55
C GLY A 189 11.14 -4.47 -17.47
N GLU A 190 10.76 -3.90 -16.31
CA GLU A 190 11.69 -3.56 -15.22
C GLU A 190 12.52 -4.76 -14.70
N HIS A 191 12.06 -5.99 -14.94
CA HIS A 191 12.81 -7.24 -14.75
C HIS A 191 12.44 -8.28 -15.83
N GLU A 192 13.22 -9.37 -15.95
CA GLU A 192 13.06 -10.43 -16.98
C GLU A 192 11.64 -11.03 -17.07
N PHE A 193 10.90 -11.00 -15.95
CA PHE A 193 9.56 -11.59 -15.82
C PHE A 193 8.43 -10.54 -15.85
N ALA A 194 8.75 -9.26 -16.02
CA ALA A 194 7.75 -8.18 -16.05
C ALA A 194 7.01 -8.19 -17.40
N GLN A 195 5.67 -8.22 -17.35
CA GLN A 195 4.80 -8.28 -18.55
C GLN A 195 4.14 -6.94 -18.89
N ASN A 196 4.56 -5.85 -18.25
CA ASN A 196 4.08 -4.50 -18.56
C ASN A 196 4.87 -3.90 -19.74
N TRP A 197 4.16 -3.44 -20.76
CA TRP A 197 4.73 -2.68 -21.87
C TRP A 197 4.19 -1.25 -21.84
N VAL A 198 5.08 -0.27 -21.95
CA VAL A 198 4.74 1.15 -21.92
C VAL A 198 4.82 1.71 -23.34
N TRP A 199 3.74 2.28 -23.87
CA TRP A 199 3.82 3.06 -25.12
C TRP A 199 4.56 4.37 -24.87
N ILE A 200 5.52 4.73 -25.72
CA ILE A 200 6.33 5.95 -25.61
C ILE A 200 6.19 6.81 -26.86
N SER A 201 6.27 8.13 -26.70
CA SER A 201 6.16 9.14 -27.76
C SER A 201 7.25 10.21 -27.56
N PRO A 202 8.55 9.86 -27.60
CA PRO A 202 9.62 10.76 -27.19
C PRO A 202 9.65 12.06 -28.01
N GLY A 203 9.89 13.17 -27.31
CA GLY A 203 10.03 14.49 -27.94
C GLY A 203 11.49 14.88 -28.23
N VAL A 204 11.67 15.90 -29.06
CA VAL A 204 12.95 16.58 -29.31
C VAL A 204 12.75 18.07 -29.06
N PHE A 205 13.65 18.67 -28.27
CA PHE A 205 13.58 20.08 -27.88
C PHE A 205 14.67 20.91 -28.55
N ASP A 206 14.28 21.84 -29.44
CA ASP A 206 15.16 22.80 -30.09
C ASP A 206 15.34 24.05 -29.21
N ALA A 207 16.35 24.02 -28.36
CA ALA A 207 16.69 25.12 -27.46
C ALA A 207 17.12 26.43 -28.16
N GLN A 208 17.23 26.47 -29.50
CA GLN A 208 17.47 27.71 -30.25
C GLN A 208 16.16 28.46 -30.58
N ARG A 209 15.00 27.81 -30.42
CA ARG A 209 13.68 28.44 -30.62
C ARG A 209 13.19 29.09 -29.33
N PRO A 210 12.51 30.26 -29.40
CA PRO A 210 11.84 30.83 -28.24
C PRO A 210 10.78 29.87 -27.70
N SER A 211 10.89 29.55 -26.41
CA SER A 211 10.03 28.58 -25.72
C SER A 211 9.80 29.02 -24.27
N ASN A 212 8.64 28.70 -23.72
CA ASN A 212 8.33 28.81 -22.29
C ASN A 212 8.25 27.43 -21.61
N THR A 213 8.58 26.36 -22.34
CA THR A 213 8.47 24.97 -21.90
C THR A 213 9.67 24.57 -21.05
N THR A 214 9.40 24.08 -19.84
CA THR A 214 10.41 23.48 -18.96
C THR A 214 10.42 21.97 -19.15
N ILE A 215 11.54 21.42 -19.61
CA ILE A 215 11.72 19.97 -19.72
C ILE A 215 11.95 19.37 -18.32
N LEU A 216 11.17 18.35 -17.97
CA LEU A 216 11.22 17.68 -16.66
C LEU A 216 11.96 16.36 -16.71
N LEU A 217 11.61 15.51 -17.68
CA LEU A 217 12.12 14.16 -17.78
C LEU A 217 12.81 13.97 -19.12
N ASP A 218 14.03 13.44 -19.05
CA ASP A 218 14.70 12.82 -20.19
C ASP A 218 14.13 11.40 -20.37
N LEU A 219 14.09 10.93 -21.61
CA LEU A 219 13.57 9.62 -22.00
C LEU A 219 14.55 8.97 -22.98
N ASP A 220 15.31 7.98 -22.52
CA ASP A 220 16.08 7.11 -23.40
C ASP A 220 15.15 6.13 -24.11
N TYR A 221 15.39 5.93 -25.41
CA TYR A 221 14.64 4.98 -26.23
C TYR A 221 15.52 4.42 -27.35
N SER A 222 15.24 3.18 -27.76
CA SER A 222 15.84 2.59 -28.96
C SER A 222 14.97 2.85 -30.19
N ASP A 223 15.57 3.14 -31.34
CA ASP A 223 14.90 3.12 -32.65
C ASP A 223 15.01 1.76 -33.38
N GLY A 224 15.64 0.77 -32.74
CA GLY A 224 15.98 -0.53 -33.32
C GLY A 224 17.42 -0.64 -33.84
N TYR A 225 18.12 0.48 -33.98
CA TYR A 225 19.52 0.56 -34.44
C TYR A 225 20.45 1.24 -33.41
N SER A 226 19.93 2.21 -32.67
CA SER A 226 20.66 3.01 -31.69
C SER A 226 19.76 3.44 -30.53
N VAL A 227 20.36 3.71 -29.37
CA VAL A 227 19.68 4.36 -28.23
C VAL A 227 19.89 5.86 -28.33
N SER A 228 18.80 6.62 -28.23
CA SER A 228 18.77 8.09 -28.24
C SER A 228 18.05 8.61 -27.01
N THR A 229 18.49 9.76 -26.48
CA THR A 229 17.79 10.48 -25.40
C THR A 229 16.87 11.53 -26.00
N GLY A 230 15.57 11.43 -25.74
CA GLY A 230 14.54 12.41 -26.06
C GLY A 230 13.94 13.04 -24.80
N VAL A 231 12.82 13.73 -24.98
CA VAL A 231 12.00 14.28 -23.90
C VAL A 231 10.91 13.28 -23.52
N GLY A 232 10.82 12.95 -22.23
CA GLY A 232 9.75 12.11 -21.66
C GLY A 232 8.62 12.90 -21.01
N ALA A 233 8.89 14.10 -20.47
CA ALA A 233 7.87 14.97 -19.90
C ALA A 233 8.31 16.44 -19.86
N ALA A 234 7.33 17.33 -19.91
CA ALA A 234 7.54 18.78 -19.90
C ALA A 234 6.40 19.52 -19.16
N VAL A 235 6.67 20.76 -18.76
CA VAL A 235 5.68 21.70 -18.25
C VAL A 235 5.65 22.96 -19.12
N ALA A 236 4.48 23.33 -19.59
CA ALA A 236 4.22 24.58 -20.30
C ALA A 236 2.86 25.15 -19.84
N ASN A 237 2.76 26.48 -19.67
CA ASN A 237 1.50 27.17 -19.36
C ASN A 237 0.70 26.58 -18.16
N ASP A 238 1.37 26.22 -17.06
CA ASP A 238 0.79 25.54 -15.88
C ASP A 238 0.11 24.17 -16.20
N VAL A 239 0.53 23.53 -17.29
CA VAL A 239 0.18 22.15 -17.67
C VAL A 239 1.43 21.26 -17.67
N MET A 240 1.37 20.10 -17.02
CA MET A 240 2.40 19.06 -17.05
C MET A 240 1.98 17.94 -18.01
N TYR A 241 2.86 17.52 -18.90
CA TYR A 241 2.60 16.50 -19.92
C TYR A 241 3.57 15.33 -19.77
N PHE A 242 3.05 14.10 -19.87
CA PHE A 242 3.85 12.87 -19.92
C PHE A 242 3.74 12.21 -21.29
N PHE A 243 4.88 12.01 -21.96
CA PHE A 243 4.95 11.49 -23.34
C PHE A 243 5.15 9.97 -23.40
N PHE A 244 4.54 9.27 -22.45
CA PHE A 244 4.54 7.82 -22.34
C PHE A 244 3.32 7.34 -21.56
N ALA A 245 3.04 6.04 -21.65
CA ALA A 245 1.84 5.47 -21.08
C ALA A 245 1.86 5.50 -19.55
N ALA A 246 0.74 5.87 -18.94
CA ALA A 246 0.56 5.93 -17.51
C ALA A 246 0.24 4.53 -16.95
N ASP A 247 1.28 3.84 -16.47
CA ASP A 247 1.19 2.44 -16.03
C ASP A 247 0.73 2.31 -14.57
N SER A 248 -0.45 1.71 -14.35
CA SER A 248 -0.99 1.38 -13.03
C SER A 248 -0.40 0.11 -12.42
N TYR A 249 0.17 -0.78 -13.24
CA TYR A 249 0.67 -2.11 -12.86
C TYR A 249 2.19 -2.13 -12.63
N GLY A 250 2.95 -1.24 -13.25
CA GLY A 250 4.39 -1.07 -13.03
C GLY A 250 4.75 -0.08 -11.92
N LEU A 251 6.05 0.22 -11.80
CA LEU A 251 6.56 1.14 -10.77
C LEU A 251 6.56 2.61 -11.22
N SER A 252 6.53 2.84 -12.53
CA SER A 252 6.62 4.17 -13.14
C SER A 252 5.43 5.07 -12.78
N GLY A 253 4.19 4.61 -12.98
CA GLY A 253 3.00 5.40 -12.69
C GLY A 253 2.83 5.71 -11.20
N GLN A 254 3.06 4.72 -10.32
CA GLN A 254 2.99 4.94 -8.87
C GLN A 254 4.04 5.96 -8.40
N THR A 255 5.29 5.82 -8.87
CA THR A 255 6.37 6.76 -8.56
C THR A 255 6.05 8.17 -9.06
N LEU A 256 5.68 8.32 -10.34
CA LEU A 256 5.41 9.62 -10.96
C LEU A 256 4.11 10.26 -10.43
N GLY A 257 3.19 9.48 -9.87
CA GLY A 257 2.10 9.96 -9.01
C GLY A 257 2.58 10.90 -7.91
N HIS A 258 3.71 10.57 -7.28
CA HIS A 258 4.32 11.41 -6.24
C HIS A 258 5.01 12.68 -6.76
N LEU A 259 5.19 12.82 -8.08
CA LEU A 259 5.68 14.02 -8.75
C LEU A 259 4.50 14.91 -9.17
N TRP A 260 3.54 14.38 -9.94
CA TRP A 260 2.48 15.21 -10.52
C TRP A 260 1.43 15.65 -9.50
N PHE A 261 1.05 14.79 -8.54
CA PHE A 261 -0.04 15.11 -7.61
C PHE A 261 0.31 16.27 -6.65
N PRO A 262 1.49 16.30 -6.00
CA PRO A 262 1.92 17.47 -5.25
C PRO A 262 2.08 18.73 -6.10
N TRP A 263 2.56 18.60 -7.35
CA TRP A 263 2.77 19.76 -8.22
C TRP A 263 1.45 20.41 -8.68
N VAL A 264 0.46 19.61 -9.08
CA VAL A 264 -0.83 20.11 -9.60
C VAL A 264 -1.67 20.76 -8.49
N THR A 265 -1.55 20.24 -7.26
CA THR A 265 -2.18 20.82 -6.07
C THR A 265 -1.40 22.01 -5.46
N LYS A 266 -0.31 22.46 -6.11
CA LYS A 266 0.62 23.49 -5.60
C LYS A 266 1.12 23.19 -4.19
N GLY A 267 1.30 21.91 -3.88
CA GLY A 267 1.80 21.40 -2.61
C GLY A 267 0.84 21.49 -1.43
N LEU A 268 -0.47 21.74 -1.64
CA LEU A 268 -1.47 21.74 -0.59
C LEU A 268 -2.60 20.74 -0.93
N PHE A 269 -2.82 19.76 -0.07
CA PHE A 269 -3.89 18.77 -0.24
C PHE A 269 -4.48 18.33 1.10
N VAL A 270 -5.75 17.92 1.09
CA VAL A 270 -6.31 17.08 2.16
C VAL A 270 -5.74 15.67 1.99
N GLY A 271 -5.35 15.03 3.09
CA GLY A 271 -4.70 13.72 3.08
C GLY A 271 -3.29 13.75 3.67
N GLN A 272 -2.57 12.63 3.51
CA GLN A 272 -1.20 12.46 3.99
C GLN A 272 -0.44 11.46 3.11
N ARG A 273 0.88 11.66 2.95
CA ARG A 273 1.78 10.68 2.34
C ARG A 273 2.60 9.97 3.41
N ARG A 274 2.66 8.63 3.36
CA ARG A 274 3.50 7.82 4.27
C ARG A 274 3.70 6.40 3.73
N ILE A 275 4.94 6.00 3.53
CA ILE A 275 5.30 4.59 3.37
C ILE A 275 5.34 3.94 4.76
N ILE A 276 4.52 2.91 4.93
CA ILE A 276 4.52 2.03 6.10
C ILE A 276 5.07 0.68 5.65
N LEU A 277 5.98 0.10 6.44
CA LEU A 277 6.47 -1.25 6.26
C LEU A 277 6.40 -1.95 7.62
N ASP A 278 5.42 -2.83 7.77
CA ASP A 278 5.32 -3.76 8.89
C ASP A 278 5.61 -5.18 8.39
N THR A 279 6.53 -5.86 9.06
CA THR A 279 6.91 -7.25 8.75
C THR A 279 6.59 -8.05 10.01
N GLN A 280 5.52 -8.83 9.94
CA GLN A 280 5.01 -9.62 11.04
C GLN A 280 5.61 -11.02 10.95
N ILE A 281 6.19 -11.46 12.05
CA ILE A 281 6.78 -12.79 12.19
C ILE A 281 5.89 -13.60 13.09
N ASP A 282 5.18 -14.54 12.48
CA ASP A 282 4.30 -15.48 13.14
C ASP A 282 5.13 -16.65 13.74
N ASP A 283 4.49 -17.52 14.52
CA ASP A 283 5.05 -18.73 15.14
C ASP A 283 6.21 -18.53 16.14
N LEU A 284 6.42 -17.32 16.69
CA LEU A 284 7.59 -17.09 17.52
C LEU A 284 7.58 -17.93 18.81
N TYR A 285 8.72 -18.59 19.05
CA TYR A 285 9.02 -19.60 20.08
C TYR A 285 8.67 -21.04 19.72
N LEU A 286 7.87 -21.28 18.67
CA LEU A 286 7.72 -22.62 18.09
C LEU A 286 8.94 -22.97 17.24
N ASP A 287 9.08 -24.25 16.91
CA ASP A 287 9.73 -24.66 15.68
C ASP A 287 8.73 -24.73 14.52
N THR A 288 9.24 -24.80 13.29
CA THR A 288 8.45 -25.02 12.08
C THR A 288 9.12 -26.15 11.32
N MET A 289 8.37 -27.20 10.95
CA MET A 289 8.85 -28.22 10.02
C MET A 289 9.09 -27.56 8.67
N VAL A 290 10.34 -27.54 8.20
CA VAL A 290 10.72 -26.82 6.97
C VAL A 290 10.77 -27.72 5.75
N TYR A 291 10.38 -27.17 4.60
CA TYR A 291 10.24 -27.83 3.30
C TYR A 291 11.31 -28.90 3.03
N ASN A 292 10.87 -30.12 2.74
CA ASN A 292 11.73 -31.27 2.54
C ASN A 292 12.30 -31.25 1.11
N THR A 293 13.51 -30.68 0.97
CA THR A 293 14.23 -30.58 -0.32
C THR A 293 14.65 -31.93 -0.91
N THR A 294 14.59 -33.03 -0.15
CA THR A 294 14.89 -34.38 -0.68
C THR A 294 13.67 -35.01 -1.33
N LEU A 295 12.47 -34.74 -0.80
CA LEU A 295 11.20 -35.25 -1.34
C LEU A 295 10.43 -34.24 -2.20
N ASN A 296 10.90 -32.98 -2.25
CA ASN A 296 10.29 -31.87 -2.99
C ASN A 296 8.81 -31.65 -2.65
N ARG A 297 8.52 -31.61 -1.34
CA ARG A 297 7.21 -31.29 -0.76
C ARG A 297 7.36 -30.63 0.60
N GLN A 298 6.27 -30.01 1.08
CA GLN A 298 6.12 -29.63 2.49
C GLN A 298 6.47 -30.81 3.40
N ALA A 299 7.16 -30.54 4.51
CA ALA A 299 7.47 -31.55 5.52
C ALA A 299 6.21 -31.95 6.31
N THR A 300 6.07 -33.24 6.63
CA THR A 300 4.99 -33.77 7.49
C THR A 300 5.47 -33.83 8.93
N ASP A 301 4.53 -33.73 9.88
CA ASP A 301 4.86 -33.72 11.32
C ASP A 301 5.73 -34.91 11.77
N ASP A 302 5.57 -36.10 11.17
CA ASP A 302 6.36 -37.30 11.49
C ASP A 302 7.85 -37.25 11.03
N GLU A 303 8.30 -36.22 10.31
CA GLU A 303 9.68 -36.12 9.76
C GLU A 303 10.70 -35.58 10.78
N PHE A 304 10.79 -36.27 11.92
CA PHE A 304 11.67 -35.91 13.05
C PHE A 304 13.12 -36.43 12.93
N GLU A 305 13.43 -37.39 12.04
CA GLU A 305 14.74 -38.05 11.97
C GLU A 305 15.29 -38.15 10.52
N PRO A 306 16.29 -37.35 10.13
CA PRO A 306 16.84 -36.22 10.88
C PRO A 306 15.78 -35.12 11.04
N ILE A 307 15.91 -34.27 12.07
CA ILE A 307 14.93 -33.22 12.32
C ILE A 307 14.83 -32.24 11.14
N PHE A 308 13.68 -32.26 10.44
CA PHE A 308 13.35 -31.28 9.40
C PHE A 308 12.78 -29.98 10.00
N GLY A 309 12.71 -29.86 11.34
CA GLY A 309 12.32 -28.63 12.03
C GLY A 309 13.43 -27.57 12.11
N TYR A 310 13.04 -26.29 12.08
CA TYR A 310 13.91 -25.18 12.46
C TYR A 310 13.25 -24.29 13.51
N ARG A 311 14.05 -23.84 14.49
CA ARG A 311 13.64 -22.87 15.52
C ARG A 311 14.61 -21.71 15.58
N THR A 312 14.07 -20.50 15.63
CA THR A 312 14.84 -19.25 15.74
C THR A 312 15.79 -19.27 16.94
N THR A 313 17.03 -18.88 16.70
CA THR A 313 18.14 -18.96 17.65
C THR A 313 18.55 -17.59 18.20
N GLY A 314 19.36 -17.61 19.26
CA GLY A 314 19.94 -16.40 19.83
C GLY A 314 20.75 -15.54 18.82
N PRO A 315 21.62 -16.13 17.98
CA PRO A 315 22.28 -15.46 16.85
C PRO A 315 21.34 -14.69 15.91
N ASP A 316 20.23 -15.28 15.44
CA ASP A 316 19.33 -14.64 14.47
C ASP A 316 18.75 -13.34 15.00
N ILE A 317 18.28 -13.39 16.26
CA ILE A 317 17.74 -12.21 16.97
C ILE A 317 18.81 -11.12 17.16
N ASN A 318 20.10 -11.48 17.29
CA ASN A 318 21.17 -10.49 17.29
C ASN A 318 21.38 -9.88 15.90
N PHE A 319 21.29 -10.66 14.82
CA PHE A 319 21.41 -10.17 13.44
C PHE A 319 20.28 -9.19 13.09
N HIS A 320 19.02 -9.57 13.29
CA HIS A 320 17.87 -8.71 12.98
C HIS A 320 17.87 -7.41 13.81
N ALA A 321 18.33 -7.47 15.05
CA ALA A 321 18.61 -6.28 15.85
C ALA A 321 19.73 -5.39 15.29
N LYS A 322 20.77 -5.94 14.65
CA LYS A 322 21.78 -5.15 13.90
C LYS A 322 21.12 -4.50 12.68
N ILE A 323 20.32 -5.23 11.89
CA ILE A 323 19.65 -4.73 10.67
C ILE A 323 18.76 -3.52 10.97
N ARG A 324 17.89 -3.60 11.99
CA ARG A 324 17.08 -2.46 12.46
C ARG A 324 17.93 -1.21 12.74
N ASN A 325 19.06 -1.39 13.42
CA ASN A 325 19.97 -0.30 13.78
C ASN A 325 20.76 0.22 12.56
N LYS A 326 21.04 -0.63 11.56
CA LYS A 326 21.63 -0.24 10.27
C LYS A 326 20.65 0.64 9.49
N MET A 327 19.41 0.17 9.29
CA MET A 327 18.37 0.92 8.57
C MET A 327 18.12 2.31 9.18
N ARG A 328 18.01 2.42 10.51
CA ARG A 328 17.88 3.71 11.21
C ARG A 328 19.04 4.70 10.97
N LYS A 329 20.21 4.23 10.50
CA LYS A 329 21.38 5.06 10.18
C LYS A 329 21.56 5.33 8.68
N THR A 330 21.08 4.43 7.81
CA THR A 330 21.34 4.47 6.36
C THR A 330 20.12 4.81 5.49
N MET A 331 18.94 4.88 6.08
CA MET A 331 17.68 5.26 5.41
C MET A 331 17.36 6.75 5.61
N PRO A 332 16.47 7.35 4.80
CA PRO A 332 16.12 8.77 4.89
C PRO A 332 15.69 9.22 6.29
N THR A 333 16.02 10.47 6.63
CA THR A 333 15.81 11.05 7.97
C THR A 333 14.36 10.91 8.44
N GLY A 334 14.20 10.36 9.65
CA GLY A 334 12.90 10.04 10.23
C GLY A 334 12.44 8.60 9.99
N THR A 335 13.23 7.77 9.27
CA THR A 335 12.97 6.33 9.15
C THR A 335 12.98 5.65 10.51
N ASN A 336 11.93 4.87 10.77
CA ASN A 336 11.81 3.99 11.93
C ASN A 336 11.19 2.67 11.49
N PHE A 337 12.03 1.75 11.00
CA PHE A 337 11.66 0.34 10.82
C PHE A 337 11.84 -0.43 12.14
N THR A 338 10.98 -1.40 12.43
CA THR A 338 11.14 -2.39 13.51
C THR A 338 10.29 -3.63 13.21
N ILE A 339 10.88 -4.82 13.20
CA ILE A 339 10.17 -6.11 13.01
C ILE A 339 9.16 -6.34 14.14
N GLN A 340 7.98 -6.84 13.81
CA GLN A 340 6.91 -7.18 14.73
C GLN A 340 6.80 -8.71 14.90
N LEU A 341 6.62 -9.17 16.14
CA LEU A 341 6.73 -10.57 16.54
C LEU A 341 5.43 -11.04 17.18
N ALA A 342 4.74 -12.01 16.56
CA ALA A 342 3.59 -12.70 17.14
C ALA A 342 4.10 -14.00 17.79
N TYR A 343 3.80 -14.20 19.08
CA TYR A 343 4.41 -15.27 19.88
C TYR A 343 3.40 -16.30 20.38
N ASN A 344 3.89 -17.54 20.51
CA ASN A 344 3.18 -18.66 21.10
C ASN A 344 3.89 -19.08 22.39
N GLY A 345 3.28 -18.78 23.53
CA GLY A 345 3.93 -18.89 24.83
C GLY A 345 4.37 -20.31 25.20
N LYS A 346 3.70 -21.36 24.71
CA LYS A 346 4.04 -22.76 25.02
C LYS A 346 5.45 -23.12 24.55
N GLY A 347 5.81 -22.68 23.34
CA GLY A 347 7.13 -22.93 22.76
C GLY A 347 8.29 -22.25 23.49
N TYR A 348 8.00 -21.30 24.40
CA TYR A 348 9.02 -20.77 25.31
C TYR A 348 9.53 -21.83 26.30
N GLY A 349 8.69 -22.80 26.67
CA GLY A 349 9.05 -23.92 27.55
C GLY A 349 9.44 -25.17 26.77
N GLU A 350 8.50 -25.70 25.98
CA GLU A 350 8.56 -27.00 25.30
C GLU A 350 9.77 -27.09 24.36
N PHE A 351 9.77 -26.33 23.26
CA PHE A 351 10.82 -26.36 22.24
C PHE A 351 12.14 -25.70 22.69
N ALA A 352 12.15 -24.94 23.78
CA ALA A 352 13.36 -24.24 24.24
C ALA A 352 14.42 -25.15 24.86
N ASN A 353 14.03 -26.36 25.28
CA ASN A 353 14.91 -27.36 25.92
C ASN A 353 15.35 -28.48 24.97
N VAL A 354 14.84 -28.51 23.74
CA VAL A 354 15.27 -29.44 22.67
C VAL A 354 16.75 -29.16 22.34
N PRO A 355 17.68 -30.14 22.52
CA PRO A 355 19.12 -29.93 22.34
C PRO A 355 19.52 -29.34 20.98
N GLU A 356 18.83 -29.77 19.92
CA GLU A 356 19.04 -29.41 18.51
C GLU A 356 18.77 -27.93 18.25
N TYR A 357 17.95 -27.27 19.08
CA TYR A 357 17.61 -25.84 18.99
C TYR A 357 18.49 -24.94 19.87
N SER A 358 19.59 -25.46 20.41
CA SER A 358 20.58 -24.69 21.17
C SER A 358 21.57 -23.97 20.24
N PRO A 359 21.85 -22.66 20.42
CA PRO A 359 21.37 -21.78 21.49
C PRO A 359 20.02 -21.11 21.16
N ASN A 360 18.99 -21.40 21.97
CA ASN A 360 17.64 -20.89 21.77
C ASN A 360 17.53 -19.34 21.82
N ALA A 361 16.49 -18.79 21.19
CA ALA A 361 16.28 -17.34 21.14
C ALA A 361 15.84 -16.69 22.46
N ASN A 362 15.25 -17.43 23.41
CA ASN A 362 14.49 -16.91 24.55
C ASN A 362 15.22 -15.79 25.33
N THR A 363 16.42 -16.09 25.84
CA THR A 363 17.23 -15.12 26.61
C THR A 363 17.62 -13.89 25.78
N ARG A 364 17.81 -14.05 24.46
CA ARG A 364 18.20 -12.95 23.56
C ARG A 364 17.02 -12.06 23.20
N LEU A 365 15.84 -12.63 23.02
CA LEU A 365 14.58 -11.91 22.82
C LEU A 365 14.26 -11.03 24.02
N LEU A 366 14.22 -11.58 25.24
CA LEU A 366 13.95 -10.79 26.45
C LEU A 366 14.97 -9.66 26.65
N ARG A 367 16.28 -9.96 26.52
CA ARG A 367 17.34 -8.93 26.60
C ARG A 367 17.23 -7.84 25.51
N ARG A 368 16.57 -8.12 24.38
CA ARG A 368 16.39 -7.20 23.26
C ARG A 368 14.93 -6.77 23.06
N PHE A 369 14.02 -7.01 24.01
CA PHE A 369 12.58 -6.81 23.83
C PHE A 369 12.24 -5.46 23.18
N ASN A 370 12.83 -4.38 23.72
CA ASN A 370 12.70 -2.99 23.24
C ASN A 370 13.28 -2.69 21.82
N GLN A 371 13.80 -3.71 21.14
CA GLN A 371 14.34 -3.66 19.78
C GLN A 371 13.38 -4.28 18.75
N PHE A 372 12.27 -4.87 19.19
CA PHE A 372 11.21 -5.43 18.36
C PHE A 372 9.85 -4.81 18.75
N LEU A 373 8.81 -5.09 17.99
CA LEU A 373 7.41 -4.90 18.37
C LEU A 373 6.80 -6.28 18.63
N TRP A 374 5.76 -6.36 19.44
CA TRP A 374 5.18 -7.60 19.92
C TRP A 374 3.66 -7.54 19.88
N LEU A 375 3.02 -8.67 19.65
CA LEU A 375 1.58 -8.91 19.83
C LEU A 375 1.34 -10.39 20.12
N THR A 376 0.14 -10.75 20.59
CA THR A 376 -0.18 -12.16 20.80
C THR A 376 -0.38 -12.90 19.48
N HIS A 377 0.02 -14.18 19.48
CA HIS A 377 -0.58 -15.19 18.62
C HIS A 377 -1.62 -15.97 19.46
N THR A 378 -1.46 -17.28 19.61
CA THR A 378 -2.18 -18.13 20.59
C THR A 378 -1.18 -19.00 21.35
N TRP A 379 -1.57 -19.57 22.50
CA TRP A 379 -0.65 -20.31 23.37
C TRP A 379 0.09 -21.48 22.68
N ASN A 380 -0.64 -22.34 21.96
CA ASN A 380 -0.16 -23.59 21.33
C ASN A 380 -0.39 -23.63 19.80
N HIS A 381 -0.75 -22.53 19.16
CA HIS A 381 -1.01 -22.49 17.71
C HIS A 381 -2.12 -23.49 17.27
N ILE A 382 -3.18 -23.62 18.07
CA ILE A 382 -4.37 -24.37 17.63
C ILE A 382 -5.19 -23.49 16.69
N ASP A 383 -5.59 -24.04 15.54
CA ASP A 383 -6.49 -23.38 14.60
C ASP A 383 -7.79 -22.96 15.32
N MET A 384 -8.21 -21.71 15.11
CA MET A 384 -9.36 -21.08 15.77
C MET A 384 -10.68 -21.34 15.02
N TYR A 385 -10.68 -22.20 14.01
CA TYR A 385 -11.88 -22.95 13.64
C TYR A 385 -11.94 -24.22 14.48
N CYS A 386 -13.12 -24.85 14.58
CA CYS A 386 -13.36 -26.11 15.30
C CYS A 386 -12.15 -27.07 15.31
N VAL A 387 -11.83 -27.68 16.45
CA VAL A 387 -10.61 -28.49 16.67
C VAL A 387 -10.33 -29.42 15.47
N ASN A 388 -9.12 -29.33 14.90
CA ASN A 388 -8.70 -30.06 13.69
C ASN A 388 -9.62 -29.87 12.46
N SER A 389 -10.23 -28.69 12.32
CA SER A 389 -11.24 -28.34 11.31
C SER A 389 -12.52 -29.19 11.32
N ASN A 390 -12.83 -29.92 12.40
CA ASN A 390 -14.04 -30.73 12.51
C ASN A 390 -14.95 -30.24 13.65
N CYS A 391 -16.12 -29.73 13.27
CA CYS A 391 -17.12 -29.16 14.19
C CYS A 391 -18.16 -30.17 14.71
N ALA A 392 -18.20 -31.38 14.16
CA ALA A 392 -19.32 -32.31 14.34
C ALA A 392 -19.16 -33.28 15.51
N ASP A 393 -17.94 -33.45 16.05
CA ASP A 393 -17.64 -34.44 17.07
C ASP A 393 -16.92 -33.81 18.29
N PRO A 394 -17.63 -33.56 19.41
CA PRO A 394 -17.04 -33.04 20.64
C PRO A 394 -16.19 -34.07 21.41
N ALA A 395 -16.08 -35.31 20.91
CA ALA A 395 -15.23 -36.36 21.46
C ALA A 395 -13.94 -36.59 20.66
N LEU A 396 -13.65 -35.76 19.64
CA LEU A 396 -12.35 -35.79 18.97
C LEU A 396 -11.23 -35.60 20.00
N PRO A 397 -10.19 -36.45 19.99
CA PRO A 397 -9.07 -36.26 20.88
C PRO A 397 -8.40 -34.92 20.55
N VAL A 398 -8.40 -34.01 21.54
CA VAL A 398 -7.40 -32.95 21.60
C VAL A 398 -6.04 -33.62 21.41
N PRO A 399 -5.17 -33.16 20.51
CA PRO A 399 -3.90 -33.83 20.25
C PRO A 399 -3.17 -34.07 21.57
N THR A 400 -2.94 -35.35 21.91
CA THR A 400 -2.12 -35.74 23.05
C THR A 400 -0.67 -35.44 22.70
N VAL A 401 -0.30 -34.16 22.78
CA VAL A 401 1.09 -33.73 22.61
C VAL A 401 1.90 -34.43 23.71
N PRO A 402 2.93 -35.22 23.37
CA PRO A 402 3.69 -35.95 24.38
C PRO A 402 4.36 -34.96 25.35
N ALA A 403 3.97 -35.02 26.62
CA ALA A 403 4.66 -34.27 27.67
C ALA A 403 6.11 -34.76 27.76
N TYR A 404 7.07 -33.95 27.32
CA TYR A 404 8.50 -34.26 27.45
C TYR A 404 8.86 -34.38 28.94
N THR A 405 9.31 -35.57 29.35
CA THR A 405 9.68 -35.83 30.74
C THR A 405 10.97 -35.12 31.14
N VAL A 406 10.96 -34.60 32.37
CA VAL A 406 12.09 -33.90 32.98
C VAL A 406 13.26 -34.87 33.20
N GLY A 407 14.46 -34.49 32.75
CA GLY A 407 15.68 -35.25 33.01
C GLY A 407 16.06 -35.28 34.50
N ALA A 408 16.80 -36.31 34.92
CA ALA A 408 17.13 -36.57 36.33
C ALA A 408 18.13 -35.58 36.99
N ASP A 409 18.34 -34.38 36.42
CA ASP A 409 19.40 -33.44 36.85
C ASP A 409 18.96 -32.37 37.88
N GLY A 410 17.67 -32.36 38.25
CA GLY A 410 17.17 -31.61 39.41
C GLY A 410 17.14 -30.09 39.27
N LYS A 411 17.25 -29.54 38.05
CA LYS A 411 17.09 -28.10 37.81
C LYS A 411 15.61 -27.70 37.83
N ARG A 412 15.33 -26.45 38.25
CA ARG A 412 13.96 -25.94 38.42
C ARG A 412 13.22 -25.90 37.08
N THR A 413 12.27 -26.80 36.92
CA THR A 413 11.32 -26.79 35.81
C THR A 413 10.20 -25.79 36.04
N TYR A 414 9.83 -25.11 34.96
CA TYR A 414 8.48 -24.60 34.76
C TYR A 414 7.54 -25.81 34.77
N ILE A 415 6.58 -25.83 35.70
CA ILE A 415 5.54 -26.88 35.74
C ILE A 415 4.37 -26.36 34.90
N GLU A 416 4.17 -26.98 33.75
CA GLU A 416 3.07 -26.69 32.84
C GLU A 416 1.73 -27.13 33.47
N PRO A 417 0.65 -26.36 33.32
CA PRO A 417 -0.71 -26.88 33.55
C PRO A 417 -1.03 -27.90 32.46
N GLU A 418 -1.37 -29.14 32.82
CA GLU A 418 -1.72 -30.18 31.86
C GLU A 418 -2.80 -29.69 30.89
N TYR A 419 -2.54 -29.82 29.58
CA TYR A 419 -3.53 -29.52 28.55
C TYR A 419 -4.72 -30.47 28.75
N PRO A 420 -5.97 -29.98 28.93
CA PRO A 420 -7.06 -30.85 29.35
C PRO A 420 -7.36 -31.95 28.32
N THR A 421 -7.14 -33.21 28.70
CA THR A 421 -7.22 -34.37 27.80
C THR A 421 -8.64 -34.85 27.52
N SER A 422 -9.66 -34.30 28.20
CA SER A 422 -11.07 -34.55 27.93
C SER A 422 -11.98 -33.48 28.56
N GLY A 423 -13.19 -33.33 28.02
CA GLY A 423 -14.30 -32.59 28.67
C GLY A 423 -14.37 -31.08 28.40
N TYR A 424 -13.54 -30.53 27.52
CA TYR A 424 -13.55 -29.11 27.14
C TYR A 424 -14.24 -28.92 25.80
N THR A 425 -15.07 -27.88 25.68
CA THR A 425 -15.69 -27.49 24.40
C THR A 425 -14.70 -26.67 23.55
N PRO A 426 -14.95 -26.49 22.23
CA PRO A 426 -14.16 -25.58 21.40
C PRO A 426 -14.08 -24.16 21.98
N ARG A 427 -15.14 -23.71 22.65
CA ARG A 427 -15.19 -22.46 23.41
C ARG A 427 -14.16 -22.45 24.53
N ASP A 428 -14.21 -23.42 25.45
CA ASP A 428 -13.30 -23.48 26.59
C ASP A 428 -11.82 -23.53 26.16
N LEU A 429 -11.53 -24.26 25.06
CA LEU A 429 -10.19 -24.34 24.47
C LEU A 429 -9.70 -22.99 23.91
N LEU A 430 -10.54 -22.25 23.19
CA LEU A 430 -10.15 -20.95 22.63
C LEU A 430 -10.01 -19.86 23.70
N HIS A 431 -10.84 -19.89 24.75
CA HIS A 431 -10.63 -19.03 25.93
C HIS A 431 -9.28 -19.36 26.60
N TYR A 432 -8.97 -20.65 26.83
CA TYR A 432 -7.69 -21.07 27.40
C TYR A 432 -6.50 -20.63 26.55
N GLU A 433 -6.52 -20.85 25.24
CA GLU A 433 -5.44 -20.51 24.31
C GLU A 433 -5.09 -19.01 24.31
N LEU A 434 -6.08 -18.14 24.47
CA LEU A 434 -5.91 -16.69 24.50
C LEU A 434 -5.53 -16.18 25.89
N ASP A 435 -6.30 -16.55 26.92
CA ASP A 435 -6.06 -16.10 28.30
C ASP A 435 -4.70 -16.60 28.82
N ARG A 436 -4.26 -17.80 28.43
CA ARG A 436 -2.94 -18.32 28.78
C ARG A 436 -1.81 -17.57 28.09
N ASN A 437 -1.99 -17.17 26.83
CA ASN A 437 -0.97 -16.39 26.11
C ASN A 437 -0.88 -14.95 26.62
N ASN A 438 -2.00 -14.36 27.07
CA ASN A 438 -2.04 -13.09 27.79
C ASN A 438 -1.33 -13.18 29.15
N TYR A 439 -1.59 -14.22 29.94
CA TYR A 439 -0.85 -14.48 31.19
C TYR A 439 0.67 -14.53 30.93
N PHE A 440 1.10 -15.21 29.86
CA PHE A 440 2.52 -15.29 29.49
C PHE A 440 3.13 -13.92 29.16
N ALA A 441 2.39 -13.02 28.50
CA ALA A 441 2.87 -11.66 28.26
C ALA A 441 3.11 -10.89 29.57
N ASN A 442 2.22 -11.04 30.53
CA ASN A 442 2.30 -10.31 31.80
C ASN A 442 3.40 -10.87 32.71
N ASP A 443 3.53 -12.19 32.79
CA ASP A 443 4.46 -12.91 33.69
C ASP A 443 5.87 -13.05 33.11
N VAL A 444 6.01 -13.46 31.84
CA VAL A 444 7.32 -13.77 31.21
C VAL A 444 7.82 -12.63 30.35
N LEU A 445 6.94 -11.95 29.61
CA LEU A 445 7.33 -10.76 28.84
C LEU A 445 7.34 -9.48 29.68
N GLU A 446 6.81 -9.52 30.91
CA GLU A 446 6.79 -8.41 31.89
C GLU A 446 6.11 -7.13 31.36
N ILE A 447 5.05 -7.25 30.53
CA ILE A 447 4.43 -6.07 29.90
C ILE A 447 3.69 -5.17 30.90
N ASP A 448 3.09 -5.75 31.95
CA ASP A 448 2.36 -5.01 33.00
C ASP A 448 3.32 -4.31 33.99
N THR A 449 4.55 -4.80 34.14
CA THR A 449 5.51 -4.33 35.15
C THR A 449 6.65 -3.48 34.58
N ASP A 450 7.01 -3.63 33.30
CA ASP A 450 7.95 -2.76 32.59
C ASP A 450 7.23 -1.85 31.56
N ALA A 451 6.98 -0.60 31.96
CA ALA A 451 6.36 0.42 31.12
C ALA A 451 7.12 0.76 29.80
N LYS A 452 8.35 0.27 29.59
CA LYS A 452 9.02 0.33 28.28
C LYS A 452 8.58 -0.83 27.37
N ARG A 453 8.34 -2.02 27.94
CA ARG A 453 7.82 -3.19 27.23
C ARG A 453 6.35 -3.02 26.85
N ALA A 454 5.52 -2.47 27.75
CA ALA A 454 4.15 -2.07 27.43
C ALA A 454 4.07 -1.23 26.14
N LYS A 455 4.99 -0.26 25.96
CA LYS A 455 5.07 0.62 24.76
C LYS A 455 5.58 -0.08 23.49
N ARG A 456 5.84 -1.38 23.55
CA ARG A 456 6.31 -2.23 22.44
C ARG A 456 5.36 -3.38 22.15
N TYR A 457 4.34 -3.56 23.00
CA TYR A 457 3.36 -4.62 22.91
C TYR A 457 2.03 -4.08 22.39
N SER A 458 1.35 -4.85 21.56
CA SER A 458 0.00 -4.56 21.07
C SER A 458 -0.98 -5.41 21.87
N GLN A 459 -1.72 -4.78 22.78
CA GLN A 459 -2.53 -5.51 23.77
C GLN A 459 -3.90 -5.91 23.22
N SER A 460 -4.45 -5.10 22.31
CA SER A 460 -5.77 -5.32 21.71
C SER A 460 -5.71 -5.92 20.31
N SER A 461 -4.57 -6.51 19.94
CA SER A 461 -4.33 -7.05 18.61
C SER A 461 -3.73 -8.45 18.63
N ILE A 462 -4.18 -9.30 17.70
CA ILE A 462 -3.77 -10.70 17.54
C ILE A 462 -3.37 -10.99 16.08
N VAL A 463 -2.42 -11.91 15.87
CA VAL A 463 -2.35 -12.70 14.64
C VAL A 463 -2.99 -14.05 14.93
N THR A 464 -4.03 -14.45 14.17
CA THR A 464 -4.67 -15.74 14.38
C THR A 464 -3.93 -16.85 13.63
N PRO A 465 -3.78 -18.06 14.23
CA PRO A 465 -3.13 -19.21 13.58
C PRO A 465 -3.70 -19.48 12.22
N ARG A 466 -2.86 -19.50 11.17
CA ARG A 466 -3.27 -19.76 9.79
C ARG A 466 -4.46 -18.89 9.31
N ILE A 467 -4.62 -17.68 9.86
CA ILE A 467 -5.73 -16.75 9.57
C ILE A 467 -7.11 -17.39 9.86
N SER A 468 -7.17 -18.17 10.93
CA SER A 468 -8.36 -18.89 11.36
C SER A 468 -9.24 -18.10 12.34
N GLY A 469 -10.43 -18.62 12.62
CA GLY A 469 -11.41 -18.05 13.56
C GLY A 469 -12.15 -16.78 13.11
N LEU A 470 -11.65 -16.05 12.12
CA LEU A 470 -12.16 -14.70 11.77
C LEU A 470 -13.62 -14.64 11.30
N ASN A 471 -14.22 -15.77 10.89
CA ASN A 471 -15.64 -15.86 10.53
C ASN A 471 -16.45 -16.83 11.42
N TYR A 472 -15.87 -17.32 12.52
CA TYR A 472 -16.48 -18.30 13.44
C TYR A 472 -16.87 -17.65 14.76
N THR A 473 -18.14 -17.78 15.13
CA THR A 473 -18.76 -17.12 16.29
C THR A 473 -18.00 -17.32 17.60
N VAL A 474 -17.59 -18.55 17.91
CA VAL A 474 -16.88 -18.87 19.16
C VAL A 474 -15.50 -18.22 19.22
N ALA A 475 -14.77 -18.18 18.10
CA ALA A 475 -13.46 -17.54 18.04
C ALA A 475 -13.56 -16.01 18.11
N ILE A 476 -14.55 -15.41 17.44
CA ILE A 476 -14.85 -13.98 17.56
C ILE A 476 -15.16 -13.64 19.03
N GLU A 477 -16.02 -14.41 19.68
CA GLU A 477 -16.39 -14.22 21.10
C GLU A 477 -15.18 -14.39 22.03
N ALA A 478 -14.36 -15.43 21.85
CA ALA A 478 -13.15 -15.65 22.64
C ALA A 478 -12.11 -14.54 22.47
N MET A 479 -11.90 -14.04 21.24
CA MET A 479 -11.01 -12.89 20.98
C MET A 479 -11.50 -11.62 21.69
N LEU A 480 -12.81 -11.31 21.60
CA LEU A 480 -13.40 -10.16 22.28
C LEU A 480 -13.31 -10.28 23.81
N HIS A 481 -13.54 -11.47 24.37
CA HIS A 481 -13.37 -11.76 25.79
C HIS A 481 -11.93 -11.54 26.28
N ALA A 482 -10.95 -12.04 25.53
CA ALA A 482 -9.53 -11.86 25.82
C ALA A 482 -9.01 -10.43 25.58
N GLY A 483 -9.87 -9.48 25.15
CA GLY A 483 -9.52 -8.09 24.89
C GLY A 483 -8.85 -7.83 23.54
N HIS A 484 -8.86 -8.82 22.63
CA HIS A 484 -8.31 -8.71 21.29
C HIS A 484 -9.39 -8.23 20.33
N PHE A 485 -9.33 -6.94 20.00
CA PHE A 485 -10.32 -6.24 19.20
C PHE A 485 -9.92 -6.05 17.73
N THR A 486 -8.65 -6.34 17.40
CA THR A 486 -8.10 -6.24 16.04
C THR A 486 -7.35 -7.52 15.67
N ALA A 487 -7.48 -7.97 14.44
CA ALA A 487 -6.67 -9.03 13.84
C ALA A 487 -6.13 -8.61 12.46
N VAL A 488 -5.21 -9.40 11.91
CA VAL A 488 -4.81 -9.34 10.50
C VAL A 488 -5.58 -10.35 9.67
N GLY A 489 -5.86 -10.00 8.41
CA GLY A 489 -6.48 -10.87 7.42
C GLY A 489 -5.45 -11.54 6.51
N ASP A 490 -5.88 -11.83 5.28
CA ASP A 490 -5.06 -12.35 4.20
C ASP A 490 -5.59 -11.82 2.87
N ASN A 491 -4.80 -10.99 2.19
CA ASN A 491 -5.18 -10.34 0.94
C ASN A 491 -5.27 -11.32 -0.25
N SER A 492 -4.93 -12.60 -0.10
CA SER A 492 -5.21 -13.65 -1.08
C SER A 492 -6.63 -14.21 -0.97
N ARG A 493 -7.35 -13.90 0.12
CA ARG A 493 -8.72 -14.37 0.37
C ARG A 493 -9.73 -13.25 0.14
N ILE A 494 -10.55 -13.41 -0.89
CA ILE A 494 -11.68 -12.50 -1.23
C ILE A 494 -12.66 -12.29 -0.06
N ASP A 495 -12.72 -13.24 0.89
CA ASP A 495 -13.60 -13.16 2.05
C ASP A 495 -13.01 -12.37 3.24
N LEU A 496 -11.77 -11.89 3.08
CA LEU A 496 -11.02 -11.02 4.00
C LEU A 496 -10.46 -9.77 3.29
N GLU A 497 -11.01 -9.40 2.13
CA GLU A 497 -10.65 -8.21 1.38
C GLU A 497 -11.63 -7.04 1.66
N PRO A 498 -11.16 -5.82 1.96
CA PRO A 498 -12.03 -4.65 2.15
C PRO A 498 -12.41 -3.97 0.83
N ASP A 499 -13.65 -3.44 0.75
CA ASP A 499 -14.13 -2.61 -0.38
C ASP A 499 -13.20 -1.43 -0.72
N ASN A 500 -12.51 -0.90 0.30
CA ASN A 500 -11.49 0.13 0.16
C ASN A 500 -10.16 -0.38 0.73
N PRO A 501 -9.09 -0.55 -0.08
CA PRO A 501 -7.81 -1.13 0.37
C PRO A 501 -7.05 -0.29 1.41
N TYR A 502 -7.51 0.93 1.73
CA TYR A 502 -6.94 1.78 2.77
C TYR A 502 -7.79 1.79 4.06
N HIS A 503 -8.89 1.03 4.12
CA HIS A 503 -9.79 0.95 5.29
C HIS A 503 -9.65 -0.43 5.95
N PRO A 504 -9.86 -0.54 7.28
CA PRO A 504 -10.12 -1.82 7.92
C PRO A 504 -11.58 -2.21 7.69
N PHE A 505 -11.95 -3.43 8.05
CA PHE A 505 -13.35 -3.88 8.03
C PHE A 505 -13.68 -4.71 9.26
N MET A 506 -14.96 -4.88 9.60
CA MET A 506 -15.37 -5.76 10.69
C MET A 506 -15.51 -7.19 10.17
N ALA A 507 -14.92 -8.16 10.86
CA ALA A 507 -14.98 -9.56 10.45
C ALA A 507 -16.44 -10.06 10.49
N LYS A 508 -16.97 -10.56 9.37
CA LYS A 508 -18.36 -11.03 9.29
C LYS A 508 -18.46 -12.46 9.83
N ALA A 509 -19.20 -12.66 10.92
CA ALA A 509 -19.53 -14.00 11.41
C ALA A 509 -20.37 -14.75 10.35
N LYS A 510 -19.92 -15.95 9.97
CA LYS A 510 -20.57 -16.84 9.00
C LYS A 510 -20.93 -18.20 9.59
N VAL A 511 -20.19 -18.65 10.60
CA VAL A 511 -20.28 -20.02 11.14
C VAL A 511 -20.66 -19.99 12.63
N GLY A 512 -21.76 -20.65 12.97
CA GLY A 512 -22.24 -20.83 14.34
C GLY A 512 -21.42 -21.85 15.13
N GLU A 513 -21.58 -21.90 16.46
CA GLU A 513 -20.80 -22.74 17.38
C GLU A 513 -20.74 -24.23 16.98
N ASN A 514 -21.82 -24.74 16.39
CA ASN A 514 -21.96 -26.10 15.86
C ASN A 514 -21.31 -26.33 14.48
N GLY A 515 -20.58 -25.36 13.92
CA GLY A 515 -19.97 -25.46 12.59
C GLY A 515 -20.91 -25.23 11.40
N VAL A 516 -22.17 -24.88 11.64
CA VAL A 516 -23.17 -24.67 10.58
C VAL A 516 -23.17 -23.20 10.15
N LEU A 517 -23.43 -22.93 8.87
CA LEU A 517 -23.62 -21.58 8.36
C LEU A 517 -24.81 -20.89 9.05
N LEU A 518 -24.61 -19.64 9.46
CA LEU A 518 -25.64 -18.81 10.08
C LEU A 518 -26.64 -18.29 9.04
N SER A 519 -27.91 -18.16 9.43
CA SER A 519 -28.81 -17.23 8.74
C SER A 519 -28.42 -15.78 9.08
N ASP A 520 -28.87 -14.80 8.28
CA ASP A 520 -28.64 -13.40 8.60
C ASP A 520 -29.27 -12.99 9.95
N ALA A 521 -30.40 -13.60 10.33
CA ALA A 521 -31.02 -13.36 11.63
C ALA A 521 -30.17 -13.89 12.80
N ASP A 522 -29.58 -15.08 12.67
CA ASP A 522 -28.71 -15.67 13.70
C ASP A 522 -27.40 -14.88 13.81
N ARG A 523 -26.85 -14.43 12.68
CA ARG A 523 -25.69 -13.54 12.61
C ARG A 523 -25.98 -12.20 13.30
N GLU A 524 -27.12 -11.58 13.04
CA GLU A 524 -27.49 -10.30 13.66
C GLU A 524 -27.78 -10.42 15.16
N ALA A 525 -28.37 -11.54 15.60
CA ALA A 525 -28.51 -11.87 17.00
C ALA A 525 -27.13 -12.02 17.69
N PHE A 526 -26.18 -12.72 17.05
CA PHE A 526 -24.81 -12.84 17.54
C PHE A 526 -24.09 -11.48 17.60
N GLU A 527 -24.09 -10.70 16.52
CA GLU A 527 -23.48 -9.36 16.47
C GLU A 527 -24.07 -8.41 17.53
N SER A 528 -25.38 -8.50 17.78
CA SER A 528 -26.07 -7.70 18.80
C SER A 528 -25.65 -8.10 20.22
N ARG A 529 -25.46 -9.41 20.46
CA ARG A 529 -24.92 -9.92 21.73
C ARG A 529 -23.48 -9.44 21.96
N MET A 530 -22.61 -9.59 20.96
CA MET A 530 -21.22 -9.11 21.04
C MET A 530 -21.15 -7.59 21.27
N MET A 531 -22.03 -6.81 20.62
CA MET A 531 -22.14 -5.37 20.85
C MET A 531 -22.55 -5.06 22.30
N SER A 532 -23.48 -5.83 22.88
CA SER A 532 -23.92 -5.63 24.27
C SER A 532 -22.89 -6.07 25.31
N GLU A 533 -22.10 -7.10 25.04
CA GLU A 533 -21.11 -7.66 25.97
C GLU A 533 -19.75 -6.93 25.89
N TYR A 534 -19.28 -6.61 24.68
CA TYR A 534 -17.92 -6.11 24.42
C TYR A 534 -17.87 -4.74 23.73
N GLY A 535 -19.03 -4.10 23.47
CA GLY A 535 -19.11 -2.82 22.77
C GLY A 535 -18.71 -2.87 21.28
N ARG A 536 -18.64 -4.07 20.69
CA ARG A 536 -18.23 -4.31 19.29
C ARG A 536 -19.01 -5.49 18.70
N LYS A 537 -19.41 -5.38 17.44
CA LYS A 537 -20.11 -6.49 16.74
C LYS A 537 -19.23 -7.72 16.49
N SER A 538 -17.92 -7.52 16.35
CA SER A 538 -16.94 -8.52 15.95
C SER A 538 -15.52 -7.97 16.19
N VAL A 539 -14.50 -8.72 15.76
CA VAL A 539 -13.10 -8.27 15.65
C VAL A 539 -12.93 -7.41 14.38
N MET A 540 -12.08 -6.38 14.44
CA MET A 540 -11.73 -5.57 13.27
C MET A 540 -10.53 -6.20 12.54
N ILE A 541 -10.59 -6.29 11.22
CA ILE A 541 -9.52 -6.84 10.37
C ILE A 541 -8.74 -5.71 9.71
N ILE A 542 -7.40 -5.79 9.80
CA ILE A 542 -6.47 -5.05 8.94
C ILE A 542 -6.03 -5.98 7.80
N PRO A 543 -6.10 -5.54 6.52
CA PRO A 543 -5.60 -6.33 5.39
C PRO A 543 -4.08 -6.56 5.50
N ARG A 544 -3.62 -7.76 5.12
CA ARG A 544 -2.21 -8.20 5.24
C ARG A 544 -1.79 -8.95 3.97
N PHE A 545 -0.65 -8.60 3.41
CA PHE A 545 -0.08 -9.27 2.25
C PHE A 545 0.62 -10.58 2.65
N SER A 546 0.36 -11.65 1.90
CA SER A 546 1.27 -12.79 1.78
C SER A 546 2.50 -12.42 0.94
N THR A 547 3.53 -13.26 0.97
CA THR A 547 4.76 -13.08 0.18
C THR A 547 5.18 -14.40 -0.46
N ARG A 548 6.07 -14.35 -1.45
CA ARG A 548 6.80 -15.55 -1.95
C ARG A 548 7.91 -16.02 -1.01
N VAL A 549 7.91 -15.60 0.26
CA VAL A 549 8.71 -16.20 1.35
C VAL A 549 7.74 -16.98 2.24
N TYR A 550 7.65 -18.28 1.98
CA TYR A 550 6.68 -19.17 2.60
C TYR A 550 6.94 -19.42 4.09
N PHE A 551 5.96 -20.01 4.77
CA PHE A 551 6.01 -20.17 6.22
C PHE A 551 7.03 -21.22 6.68
N ASP A 552 7.12 -22.33 5.93
CA ASP A 552 7.95 -23.50 6.19
C ASP A 552 9.31 -23.44 5.46
N VAL A 553 9.85 -22.26 5.17
CA VAL A 553 11.18 -22.14 4.55
C VAL A 553 12.18 -21.34 5.38
N SER A 554 13.38 -21.90 5.51
CA SER A 554 14.49 -21.30 6.26
C SER A 554 15.74 -21.03 5.43
N THR A 555 15.75 -21.47 4.16
CA THR A 555 16.88 -21.33 3.24
C THR A 555 16.43 -20.90 1.84
N PRO A 556 17.28 -20.20 1.06
CA PRO A 556 16.96 -19.84 -0.33
C PRO A 556 16.63 -21.04 -1.21
N LEU A 557 17.28 -22.19 -0.99
CA LEU A 557 17.01 -23.43 -1.73
C LEU A 557 15.59 -23.94 -1.46
N GLN A 558 15.19 -24.03 -0.19
CA GLN A 558 13.83 -24.45 0.20
C GLN A 558 12.78 -23.54 -0.45
N ASN A 559 12.95 -22.23 -0.32
CA ASN A 559 12.05 -21.23 -0.88
C ASN A 559 11.95 -21.32 -2.41
N ALA A 560 13.05 -21.59 -3.12
CA ALA A 560 13.03 -21.77 -4.57
C ALA A 560 12.36 -23.08 -4.98
N MET A 561 12.62 -24.19 -4.27
CA MET A 561 12.00 -25.48 -4.57
C MET A 561 10.49 -25.45 -4.36
N GLU A 562 10.03 -24.90 -3.23
CA GLU A 562 8.60 -24.75 -2.95
C GLU A 562 7.92 -23.82 -3.96
N HIS A 563 8.51 -22.66 -4.28
CA HIS A 563 7.96 -21.76 -5.30
C HIS A 563 7.77 -22.50 -6.63
N ASN A 564 8.75 -23.30 -7.04
CA ASN A 564 8.69 -24.06 -8.28
C ASN A 564 7.72 -25.25 -8.22
N SER A 565 7.45 -25.82 -7.03
CA SER A 565 6.40 -26.85 -6.88
C SER A 565 4.99 -26.31 -7.13
N PHE A 566 4.75 -25.01 -6.92
CA PHE A 566 3.48 -24.33 -7.23
C PHE A 566 3.47 -23.63 -8.60
N TYR A 567 4.58 -23.02 -9.03
CA TYR A 567 4.63 -22.10 -10.17
C TYR A 567 5.61 -22.49 -11.29
N GLY A 568 6.43 -23.53 -11.08
CA GLY A 568 7.40 -24.00 -12.07
C GLY A 568 6.77 -24.77 -13.25
N PRO A 569 7.56 -25.16 -14.26
CA PRO A 569 7.09 -25.93 -15.41
C PRO A 569 6.47 -27.30 -15.04
N ASP A 570 6.96 -27.93 -13.98
CA ASP A 570 6.51 -29.24 -13.48
C ASP A 570 5.59 -29.11 -12.25
N CYS A 571 4.82 -28.01 -12.14
CA CYS A 571 4.03 -27.73 -10.94
C CYS A 571 2.97 -28.79 -10.61
N TYR A 572 2.63 -28.91 -9.33
CA TYR A 572 1.50 -29.72 -8.88
C TYR A 572 0.18 -28.97 -9.15
N GLY A 573 -0.51 -29.38 -10.22
CA GLY A 573 -1.83 -28.87 -10.61
C GLY A 573 -2.96 -29.25 -9.66
N TRP A 574 -2.97 -28.65 -8.47
CA TRP A 574 -4.02 -28.61 -7.43
C TRP A 574 -4.54 -29.93 -6.81
N ASP A 575 -4.44 -31.10 -7.46
CA ASP A 575 -4.82 -32.38 -6.81
C ASP A 575 -3.62 -33.08 -6.17
N GLN A 576 -3.63 -33.09 -4.83
CA GLN A 576 -2.64 -33.74 -3.97
C GLN A 576 -2.76 -35.29 -3.93
N TRP A 577 -3.73 -35.89 -4.63
CA TRP A 577 -3.98 -37.33 -4.62
C TRP A 577 -3.91 -38.04 -5.99
N GLU A 578 -3.73 -37.32 -7.12
CA GLU A 578 -3.65 -37.93 -8.46
C GLU A 578 -2.23 -38.06 -9.03
N THR A 579 -2.04 -39.01 -9.95
CA THR A 579 -0.78 -39.20 -10.69
C THR A 579 -0.66 -38.16 -11.81
N PRO A 580 0.45 -37.39 -11.92
CA PRO A 580 0.55 -36.30 -12.89
C PRO A 580 0.31 -36.73 -14.34
N THR A 581 -0.73 -36.20 -14.97
CA THR A 581 -0.91 -36.25 -16.43
C THR A 581 -0.37 -34.97 -17.05
N ALA A 582 0.42 -35.11 -18.11
CA ALA A 582 1.01 -33.96 -18.80
C ALA A 582 -0.09 -33.05 -19.40
N GLY A 583 -0.17 -31.80 -18.92
CA GLY A 583 -1.05 -30.75 -19.48
C GLY A 583 -2.18 -30.23 -18.60
N GLY A 584 -2.24 -30.56 -17.30
CA GLY A 584 -3.23 -30.01 -16.36
C GLY A 584 -2.92 -28.56 -15.93
N PHE A 585 -3.84 -27.61 -16.16
CA PHE A 585 -3.62 -26.20 -15.88
C PHE A 585 -3.74 -25.82 -14.39
N LYS A 586 -2.60 -25.59 -13.74
CA LYS A 586 -2.36 -24.29 -13.06
C LYS A 586 -0.88 -23.85 -12.99
N CYS A 587 0.00 -24.43 -13.80
CA CYS A 587 1.39 -23.99 -13.90
C CYS A 587 1.48 -22.65 -14.66
N ASN A 588 2.46 -21.82 -14.30
CA ASN A 588 2.63 -20.51 -14.91
C ASN A 588 3.11 -20.66 -16.36
N ALA A 589 2.19 -20.52 -17.32
CA ALA A 589 2.47 -20.64 -18.75
C ALA A 589 3.44 -19.57 -19.29
N GLY A 590 3.82 -18.57 -18.49
CA GLY A 590 4.83 -17.57 -18.83
C GLY A 590 6.27 -17.93 -18.43
N THR A 591 6.49 -18.89 -17.53
CA THR A 591 7.84 -19.24 -17.01
C THR A 591 8.24 -20.66 -17.40
N PHE A 592 9.01 -20.78 -18.48
CA PHE A 592 9.50 -22.06 -19.03
C PHE A 592 10.68 -22.70 -18.27
N LYS A 593 11.01 -22.21 -17.07
CA LYS A 593 12.10 -22.71 -16.22
C LYS A 593 11.69 -22.66 -14.74
N ASN A 594 12.31 -23.52 -13.92
CA ASN A 594 12.35 -23.31 -12.47
C ASN A 594 13.09 -22.00 -12.18
N LEU A 595 12.50 -21.12 -11.37
CA LEU A 595 13.10 -19.87 -10.94
C LEU A 595 14.08 -20.08 -9.78
N THR A 596 15.20 -19.39 -9.81
CA THR A 596 16.13 -19.27 -8.69
C THR A 596 15.56 -18.35 -7.60
N PHE A 597 16.11 -18.43 -6.39
CA PHE A 597 15.67 -17.57 -5.28
C PHE A 597 15.80 -16.08 -5.60
N ASP A 598 16.89 -15.66 -6.25
CA ASP A 598 17.10 -14.23 -6.56
C ASP A 598 16.13 -13.74 -7.65
N GLU A 599 15.77 -14.58 -8.62
CA GLU A 599 14.70 -14.30 -9.61
C GLU A 599 13.32 -14.18 -8.94
N ILE A 600 13.02 -15.02 -7.94
CA ILE A 600 11.79 -14.92 -7.14
C ILE A 600 11.78 -13.61 -6.33
N MET A 601 12.90 -13.24 -5.71
CA MET A 601 13.05 -11.96 -4.99
C MET A 601 13.00 -10.73 -5.91
N GLU A 602 13.34 -10.88 -7.19
CA GLU A 602 13.20 -9.81 -8.19
C GLU A 602 11.72 -9.46 -8.43
N ILE A 603 10.89 -10.48 -8.69
CA ILE A 603 9.43 -10.36 -8.85
C ILE A 603 8.78 -9.85 -7.56
N GLU A 604 9.09 -10.50 -6.44
CA GLU A 604 8.54 -10.20 -5.13
C GLU A 604 8.90 -8.78 -4.66
N GLY A 605 10.15 -8.37 -4.87
CA GLY A 605 10.62 -7.03 -4.54
C GLY A 605 9.97 -5.94 -5.40
N PHE A 606 9.66 -6.24 -6.68
CA PHE A 606 8.93 -5.36 -7.57
C PHE A 606 7.47 -5.16 -7.10
N GLU A 607 6.74 -6.25 -6.84
CA GLU A 607 5.35 -6.19 -6.36
C GLU A 607 5.24 -5.50 -4.98
N ALA A 608 6.14 -5.82 -4.05
CA ALA A 608 6.18 -5.17 -2.74
C ALA A 608 6.51 -3.67 -2.86
N ALA A 609 7.46 -3.29 -3.73
CA ALA A 609 7.75 -1.88 -3.98
C ALA A 609 6.56 -1.12 -4.57
N ARG A 610 5.79 -1.74 -5.47
CA ARG A 610 4.57 -1.15 -6.03
C ARG A 610 3.55 -0.87 -4.93
N ASN A 611 3.31 -1.81 -4.03
CA ASN A 611 2.39 -1.63 -2.90
C ASN A 611 2.86 -0.50 -1.96
N LEU A 612 4.16 -0.43 -1.66
CA LEU A 612 4.76 0.62 -0.81
C LEU A 612 4.67 2.02 -1.45
N LEU A 613 4.84 2.14 -2.78
CA LEU A 613 4.65 3.39 -3.53
C LEU A 613 3.17 3.76 -3.64
N SER A 614 2.27 2.79 -3.78
CA SER A 614 0.82 2.99 -3.62
C SER A 614 0.39 3.38 -2.19
N LEU A 615 1.33 3.60 -1.27
CA LEU A 615 1.10 3.96 0.15
C LEU A 615 0.18 2.98 0.90
N ARG A 616 0.15 1.70 0.48
CA ARG A 616 -0.52 0.63 1.21
C ARG A 616 0.11 0.51 2.60
N ALA A 617 -0.75 0.36 3.60
CA ALA A 617 -0.34 0.30 5.02
C ALA A 617 -0.38 -1.13 5.59
N ASP A 618 -0.76 -2.08 4.74
CA ASP A 618 -0.91 -3.49 5.01
C ASP A 618 0.42 -4.08 5.51
N PRO A 619 0.42 -4.88 6.59
CA PRO A 619 1.59 -5.67 6.97
C PRO A 619 1.92 -6.74 5.92
N TYR A 620 3.12 -7.28 6.03
CA TYR A 620 3.56 -8.46 5.28
C TYR A 620 3.78 -9.64 6.23
N MET A 621 3.23 -10.80 5.85
CA MET A 621 3.30 -12.05 6.58
C MET A 621 4.62 -12.79 6.35
N PHE A 622 5.26 -13.19 7.45
CA PHE A 622 6.43 -14.07 7.53
C PHE A 622 6.29 -14.94 8.79
N HIS A 623 7.14 -15.95 8.92
CA HIS A 623 7.14 -16.88 10.05
C HIS A 623 8.55 -17.01 10.62
N GLN A 624 8.66 -17.54 11.84
CA GLN A 624 9.93 -17.59 12.58
C GLN A 624 11.07 -18.26 11.79
N ALA A 625 10.78 -19.27 10.96
CA ALA A 625 11.77 -19.94 10.13
C ALA A 625 12.50 -19.01 9.14
N ASN A 626 11.82 -17.95 8.67
CA ASN A 626 12.39 -16.98 7.73
C ASN A 626 13.43 -16.05 8.39
N LEU A 627 13.53 -16.05 9.73
CA LEU A 627 14.54 -15.30 10.47
C LEU A 627 15.93 -15.95 10.42
N ARG A 628 16.03 -17.24 10.08
CA ARG A 628 17.27 -18.02 10.06
C ARG A 628 18.40 -17.27 9.36
N VAL A 629 19.52 -17.09 10.06
CA VAL A 629 20.72 -16.49 9.51
C VAL A 629 21.62 -17.57 8.93
N LEU A 630 21.98 -17.39 7.66
CA LEU A 630 22.95 -18.18 6.93
C LEU A 630 24.14 -17.28 6.58
N THR A 631 25.32 -17.89 6.41
CA THR A 631 26.51 -17.18 5.91
C THR A 631 26.80 -17.68 4.50
N GLU A 632 26.55 -16.82 3.52
CA GLU A 632 26.78 -17.07 2.10
C GLU A 632 27.93 -16.17 1.65
N ASP A 633 28.99 -16.73 1.06
CA ASP A 633 30.21 -16.02 0.63
C ASP A 633 30.81 -15.07 1.70
N GLY A 634 30.70 -15.47 2.97
CA GLY A 634 31.18 -14.70 4.12
C GLY A 634 30.24 -13.58 4.61
N VAL A 635 29.03 -13.48 4.06
CA VAL A 635 28.01 -12.48 4.41
C VAL A 635 26.85 -13.13 5.17
N GLU A 636 26.62 -12.69 6.42
CA GLU A 636 25.42 -13.05 7.19
C GLU A 636 24.15 -12.49 6.51
N ASN A 637 23.15 -13.33 6.22
CA ASN A 637 21.85 -12.91 5.69
C ASN A 637 20.72 -13.88 6.10
N SER A 638 19.47 -13.49 5.90
CA SER A 638 18.26 -14.30 6.18
C SER A 638 17.20 -14.04 5.12
N LEU A 639 16.22 -14.94 4.95
CA LEU A 639 15.15 -14.78 3.96
C LEU A 639 14.41 -13.45 4.14
N LEU A 640 14.01 -13.13 5.38
CA LEU A 640 13.37 -11.85 5.70
C LEU A 640 14.24 -10.64 5.29
N ASN A 641 15.55 -10.65 5.58
CA ASN A 641 16.42 -9.52 5.24
C ASN A 641 16.72 -9.43 3.73
N LYS A 642 16.74 -10.56 3.00
CA LYS A 642 16.78 -10.57 1.53
C LYS A 642 15.51 -9.94 0.95
N TRP A 643 14.33 -10.34 1.42
CA TRP A 643 13.05 -9.77 1.02
C TRP A 643 12.95 -8.26 1.32
N ILE A 644 13.29 -7.82 2.54
CA ILE A 644 13.30 -6.39 2.91
C ILE A 644 14.24 -5.59 1.99
N SER A 645 15.37 -6.18 1.62
CA SER A 645 16.34 -5.54 0.71
C SER A 645 15.77 -5.41 -0.70
N ALA A 646 15.07 -6.43 -1.21
CA ALA A 646 14.42 -6.42 -2.52
C ALA A 646 13.26 -5.41 -2.57
N ALA A 647 12.31 -5.49 -1.64
CA ALA A 647 11.15 -4.59 -1.55
C ALA A 647 11.56 -3.10 -1.43
N LEU A 648 12.60 -2.80 -0.65
CA LEU A 648 13.08 -1.42 -0.48
C LEU A 648 14.07 -0.97 -1.57
N ARG A 649 14.56 -1.85 -2.46
CA ARG A 649 15.54 -1.48 -3.51
C ARG A 649 14.95 -0.40 -4.42
N TRP A 650 13.82 -0.71 -5.04
CA TRP A 650 13.12 0.19 -5.96
C TRP A 650 12.67 1.49 -5.28
N VAL A 651 12.01 1.38 -4.12
CA VAL A 651 11.54 2.54 -3.33
C VAL A 651 12.67 3.54 -3.05
N ARG A 652 13.88 3.05 -2.77
CA ARG A 652 15.08 3.87 -2.50
C ARG A 652 15.83 4.34 -3.75
N SER A 653 15.68 3.66 -4.88
CA SER A 653 16.15 4.16 -6.17
C SER A 653 15.33 5.36 -6.64
N TYR A 654 14.04 5.40 -6.29
CA TYR A 654 13.09 6.38 -6.84
C TYR A 654 12.70 7.51 -5.88
N THR A 655 12.76 7.29 -4.56
CA THR A 655 12.30 8.25 -3.54
C THR A 655 13.29 8.43 -2.39
N GLU A 656 13.17 9.55 -1.67
CA GLU A 656 13.82 9.77 -0.37
C GLU A 656 12.81 9.64 0.80
N PHE A 657 11.76 8.84 0.63
CA PHE A 657 10.67 8.76 1.60
C PHE A 657 11.08 7.95 2.86
N PRO A 658 10.86 8.48 4.08
CA PRO A 658 11.19 7.73 5.29
C PRO A 658 10.29 6.50 5.50
N ILE A 659 10.86 5.36 5.89
CA ILE A 659 10.05 4.16 6.18
C ILE A 659 9.52 4.20 7.62
N LYS A 660 8.27 3.81 7.86
CA LYS A 660 7.66 3.75 9.20
C LYS A 660 7.13 2.35 9.51
N THR A 661 7.32 1.90 10.75
CA THR A 661 6.57 0.78 11.32
C THR A 661 5.82 1.24 12.56
N TYR A 662 4.61 0.71 12.75
CA TYR A 662 3.72 0.93 13.89
C TYR A 662 3.54 -0.40 14.61
N LYS A 663 3.28 -0.39 15.93
CA LYS A 663 2.78 -1.60 16.58
C LYS A 663 1.34 -1.83 16.13
N MET A 664 0.87 -3.07 16.14
CA MET A 664 -0.42 -3.43 15.56
C MET A 664 -1.62 -2.61 16.05
N ASP A 665 -1.71 -2.26 17.36
CA ASP A 665 -2.79 -1.37 17.80
C ASP A 665 -2.65 0.06 17.22
N ASP A 666 -1.42 0.57 17.09
CA ASP A 666 -1.17 1.90 16.53
C ASP A 666 -1.45 1.89 15.01
N LEU A 667 -1.26 0.75 14.34
CA LEU A 667 -1.67 0.54 12.95
C LEU A 667 -3.19 0.47 12.82
N ALA A 668 -3.87 -0.18 13.77
CA ALA A 668 -5.33 -0.19 13.88
C ALA A 668 -5.90 1.22 14.02
N ASP A 669 -5.24 2.09 14.79
CA ASP A 669 -5.58 3.52 14.89
C ASP A 669 -5.32 4.29 13.58
N VAL A 670 -4.26 3.96 12.83
CA VAL A 670 -4.00 4.55 11.50
C VAL A 670 -5.12 4.18 10.52
N TYR A 671 -5.52 2.91 10.46
CA TYR A 671 -6.61 2.42 9.60
C TYR A 671 -7.98 2.98 10.03
N ASN A 672 -8.30 2.96 11.33
CA ASN A 672 -9.55 3.56 11.84
C ASN A 672 -9.61 5.08 11.60
N GLY A 673 -8.51 5.79 11.85
CA GLY A 673 -8.43 7.23 11.59
C GLY A 673 -8.59 7.57 10.11
N ARG A 674 -8.05 6.71 9.22
CA ARG A 674 -8.22 6.80 7.76
C ARG A 674 -9.68 6.60 7.36
N MET A 675 -10.31 5.50 7.78
CA MET A 675 -11.70 5.17 7.47
C MET A 675 -12.68 6.23 7.99
N LYS A 676 -12.56 6.61 9.28
CA LYS A 676 -13.42 7.64 9.88
C LYS A 676 -13.31 8.96 9.14
N ARG A 677 -12.09 9.44 8.84
CA ARG A 677 -11.88 10.68 8.09
C ARG A 677 -12.57 10.66 6.72
N ASP A 678 -12.50 9.55 6.00
CA ASP A 678 -13.13 9.42 4.68
C ASP A 678 -14.66 9.40 4.80
N GLN A 679 -15.21 8.74 5.83
CA GLN A 679 -16.65 8.71 6.14
C GLN A 679 -17.20 10.05 6.66
N CYS A 680 -16.36 10.88 7.27
CA CYS A 680 -16.76 12.16 7.87
C CYS A 680 -17.07 13.28 6.84
N GLY A 681 -16.85 13.07 5.54
CA GLY A 681 -17.42 13.91 4.47
C GLY A 681 -17.11 15.42 4.53
N VAL A 682 -15.95 15.84 5.05
CA VAL A 682 -15.56 17.27 5.06
C VAL A 682 -15.22 17.79 3.67
N GLU A 683 -15.84 18.90 3.32
CA GLU A 683 -15.42 19.75 2.21
C GLU A 683 -14.29 20.68 2.65
N ALA A 684 -13.34 20.91 1.75
CA ALA A 684 -12.25 21.86 1.94
C ALA A 684 -12.28 22.92 0.84
N LYS A 685 -12.25 24.22 1.19
CA LYS A 685 -12.19 25.33 0.23
C LYS A 685 -11.00 26.25 0.53
N VAL A 686 -10.27 26.66 -0.50
CA VAL A 686 -9.14 27.59 -0.42
C VAL A 686 -9.61 28.99 -0.79
N SER A 687 -9.44 29.96 0.11
CA SER A 687 -9.82 31.35 -0.12
C SER A 687 -8.68 32.17 -0.72
N TYR A 688 -8.99 32.96 -1.74
CA TYR A 688 -8.10 33.92 -2.39
C TYR A 688 -8.61 35.34 -2.17
N LYS A 689 -7.68 36.29 -1.90
CA LYS A 689 -7.98 37.73 -1.89
C LYS A 689 -6.85 38.53 -2.51
N VAL A 690 -7.18 39.44 -3.44
CA VAL A 690 -6.24 40.21 -4.25
C VAL A 690 -5.20 39.29 -4.93
N GLY A 691 -5.68 38.23 -5.60
CA GLY A 691 -4.85 37.30 -6.38
C GLY A 691 -3.90 36.42 -5.56
N GLN A 692 -4.12 36.32 -4.24
CA GLN A 692 -3.20 35.65 -3.30
C GLN A 692 -3.99 34.75 -2.34
N PRO A 693 -3.57 33.49 -2.13
CA PRO A 693 -4.28 32.58 -1.23
C PRO A 693 -4.13 33.07 0.22
N LYS A 694 -5.20 32.93 1.02
CA LYS A 694 -5.30 33.47 2.40
C LYS A 694 -5.51 32.41 3.46
N GLY A 695 -6.13 31.29 3.11
CA GLY A 695 -6.31 30.15 4.00
C GLY A 695 -7.09 29.02 3.34
N VAL A 696 -7.21 27.92 4.07
CA VAL A 696 -8.15 26.83 3.77
C VAL A 696 -9.18 26.76 4.90
N THR A 697 -10.45 26.68 4.50
CA THR A 697 -11.59 26.45 5.38
C THR A 697 -12.05 25.01 5.17
N LEU A 698 -12.25 24.30 6.27
CA LEU A 698 -12.75 22.93 6.31
C LEU A 698 -14.16 22.95 6.92
N SER A 699 -15.12 22.30 6.28
CA SER A 699 -16.53 22.27 6.70
C SER A 699 -17.03 20.84 6.80
N LYS A 700 -17.59 20.43 7.95
CA LYS A 700 -18.13 19.08 8.17
C LYS A 700 -19.63 18.99 7.95
N ALA A 701 -20.13 17.80 7.65
CA ALA A 701 -21.54 17.47 7.83
C ALA A 701 -21.91 17.40 9.32
N GLU A 702 -23.19 17.52 9.66
CA GLU A 702 -23.63 17.61 11.07
C GLU A 702 -23.24 16.37 11.88
N SER A 703 -23.35 15.17 11.29
CA SER A 703 -23.10 13.86 11.91
C SER A 703 -21.63 13.46 12.11
N SER A 704 -20.68 14.34 11.77
CA SER A 704 -19.25 13.98 11.69
C SER A 704 -18.48 14.38 12.96
N GLU A 705 -18.78 13.72 14.08
CA GLU A 705 -18.16 13.99 15.39
C GLU A 705 -16.76 13.34 15.55
N GLY A 706 -15.86 14.01 16.27
CA GLY A 706 -14.54 13.48 16.65
C GLY A 706 -13.54 13.28 15.50
N CYS A 707 -13.87 13.72 14.28
CA CYS A 707 -13.03 13.51 13.10
C CYS A 707 -11.75 14.34 13.15
N VAL A 708 -10.60 13.70 12.84
CA VAL A 708 -9.30 14.37 12.69
C VAL A 708 -8.92 14.42 11.22
N TYR A 709 -9.01 15.61 10.63
CA TYR A 709 -8.60 15.85 9.26
C TYR A 709 -7.11 16.12 9.15
N LYS A 710 -6.54 15.65 8.03
CA LYS A 710 -5.14 15.85 7.67
C LYS A 710 -5.09 16.86 6.54
N VAL A 711 -4.49 18.03 6.77
CA VAL A 711 -4.12 18.96 5.71
C VAL A 711 -2.61 18.89 5.58
N THR A 712 -2.09 18.57 4.40
CA THR A 712 -0.65 18.45 4.19
C THR A 712 -0.15 19.57 3.28
N HIS A 713 0.93 20.22 3.72
CA HIS A 713 1.76 21.08 2.88
C HIS A 713 3.04 20.35 2.50
N THR A 714 3.48 20.47 1.26
CA THR A 714 4.78 19.97 0.79
C THR A 714 5.44 20.97 -0.13
N THR A 715 6.78 21.03 -0.07
CA THR A 715 7.56 22.06 -0.75
C THR A 715 7.83 21.68 -2.21
N VAL A 716 7.03 22.27 -3.10
CA VAL A 716 7.13 22.18 -4.57
C VAL A 716 7.07 23.57 -5.20
N ASP A 717 7.30 23.66 -6.51
CA ASP A 717 7.08 24.90 -7.26
C ASP A 717 5.66 25.47 -7.05
N GLY A 718 5.57 26.79 -6.81
CA GLY A 718 4.32 27.50 -6.50
C GLY A 718 3.78 27.31 -5.07
N SER A 719 4.36 26.45 -4.23
CA SER A 719 3.78 26.08 -2.91
C SER A 719 4.02 27.06 -1.76
N ALA A 720 4.94 28.01 -1.91
CA ALA A 720 5.35 28.90 -0.82
C ALA A 720 4.22 29.74 -0.17
N PRO A 721 3.18 30.20 -0.90
CA PRO A 721 2.04 30.92 -0.32
C PRO A 721 1.06 30.04 0.46
N PHE A 722 1.12 28.71 0.35
CA PHE A 722 0.08 27.79 0.86
C PHE A 722 0.38 27.18 2.23
N VAL A 723 1.38 27.70 2.97
CA VAL A 723 1.79 27.14 4.27
C VAL A 723 0.74 27.41 5.36
N PRO A 724 0.05 26.38 5.91
CA PRO A 724 -0.98 26.55 6.93
C PRO A 724 -0.46 27.01 8.30
N ARG A 725 -1.26 27.83 8.98
CA ARG A 725 -1.10 28.30 10.36
C ARG A 725 -2.46 28.66 10.96
N GLY A 726 -2.63 28.53 12.27
CA GLY A 726 -3.88 28.92 12.93
C GLY A 726 -4.02 28.27 14.30
N SER A 727 -5.03 28.69 15.06
CA SER A 727 -5.42 28.10 16.34
C SER A 727 -6.22 26.79 16.18
N ASP A 728 -6.82 26.56 15.01
CA ASP A 728 -7.57 25.33 14.70
C ASP A 728 -6.68 24.13 14.36
N ILE A 729 -5.37 24.31 14.31
CA ILE A 729 -4.40 23.23 14.14
C ILE A 729 -4.20 22.54 15.50
N SER A 730 -4.77 21.35 15.65
CA SER A 730 -4.67 20.53 16.88
C SER A 730 -3.36 19.74 16.96
N GLY A 731 -2.71 19.47 15.82
CA GLY A 731 -1.44 18.74 15.78
C GLY A 731 -0.61 19.03 14.53
N ARG A 732 0.68 18.65 14.57
CA ARG A 732 1.60 18.84 13.45
C ARG A 732 2.64 17.73 13.40
N SER A 733 2.82 17.11 12.24
CA SER A 733 3.86 16.10 12.00
C SER A 733 4.67 16.41 10.73
N ARG A 734 5.86 15.81 10.62
CA ARG A 734 6.75 15.93 9.45
C ARG A 734 7.07 14.56 8.87
N TYR A 735 7.05 14.46 7.55
CA TYR A 735 7.43 13.26 6.80
C TYR A 735 8.26 13.65 5.58
N GLY A 736 9.59 13.55 5.67
CA GLY A 736 10.49 14.11 4.66
C GLY A 736 10.25 15.62 4.50
N LYS A 737 9.89 16.05 3.27
CA LYS A 737 9.49 17.43 2.97
C LYS A 737 8.07 17.78 3.43
N ASP A 738 7.21 16.78 3.63
CA ASP A 738 5.79 16.97 3.95
C ASP A 738 5.62 17.44 5.40
N ILE A 739 4.67 18.35 5.59
CA ILE A 739 4.22 18.83 6.89
C ILE A 739 2.70 18.65 6.93
N THR A 740 2.25 17.67 7.72
CA THR A 740 0.84 17.39 7.93
C THR A 740 0.36 18.10 9.18
N TYR A 741 -0.74 18.83 9.05
CA TYR A 741 -1.45 19.55 10.10
C TYR A 741 -2.74 18.77 10.41
N ASP A 742 -2.92 18.46 11.68
CA ASP A 742 -4.10 17.77 12.17
C ASP A 742 -5.13 18.82 12.58
N VAL A 743 -6.37 18.66 12.12
CA VAL A 743 -7.50 19.55 12.39
C VAL A 743 -8.62 18.72 12.98
N THR A 744 -8.88 18.91 14.27
CA THR A 744 -9.91 18.17 15.00
C THR A 744 -11.20 18.97 15.04
N PHE A 745 -12.30 18.37 14.60
CA PHE A 745 -13.64 18.93 14.76
C PHE A 745 -14.21 18.56 16.13
N SER A 746 -14.88 19.52 16.78
CA SER A 746 -15.77 19.25 17.92
C SER A 746 -17.20 19.05 17.43
N GLU A 747 -18.09 18.57 18.29
CA GLU A 747 -19.53 18.40 18.01
C GLU A 747 -20.13 19.69 17.41
N ILE A 748 -19.93 20.82 18.10
CA ILE A 748 -20.54 22.13 17.82
C ILE A 748 -19.88 22.88 16.65
N ALA A 749 -18.56 22.72 16.43
CA ALA A 749 -17.84 23.50 15.42
C ALA A 749 -18.03 22.87 14.03
N MET A 750 -18.90 23.47 13.21
CA MET A 750 -19.16 23.01 11.84
C MET A 750 -18.05 23.38 10.84
N THR A 751 -17.26 24.41 11.13
CA THR A 751 -16.17 24.90 10.28
C THR A 751 -14.87 25.11 11.05
N LYS A 752 -13.73 25.05 10.33
CA LYS A 752 -12.36 25.22 10.84
C LYS A 752 -11.49 26.00 9.85
N ASP A 753 -10.76 27.00 10.33
CA ASP A 753 -10.03 27.96 9.47
C ASP A 753 -8.51 27.94 9.70
N LEU A 754 -7.77 27.55 8.66
CA LEU A 754 -6.32 27.59 8.65
C LEU A 754 -5.85 28.72 7.73
N LYS A 755 -5.32 29.80 8.31
CA LYS A 755 -4.74 30.93 7.58
C LYS A 755 -3.42 30.52 6.94
N PHE A 756 -3.03 31.14 5.84
CA PHE A 756 -1.70 30.96 5.26
C PHE A 756 -0.70 32.02 5.70
N LYS A 757 0.59 31.72 5.56
CA LYS A 757 1.66 32.70 5.76
C LYS A 757 1.58 33.76 4.67
N THR A 758 1.42 35.02 5.06
CA THR A 758 1.50 36.15 4.12
C THR A 758 2.94 36.24 3.61
N VAL A 759 3.16 35.86 2.35
CA VAL A 759 4.41 36.14 1.66
C VAL A 759 4.38 37.62 1.31
N VAL A 760 5.24 38.41 1.96
CA VAL A 760 5.49 39.78 1.52
C VAL A 760 6.30 39.65 0.24
N ALA A 761 5.70 40.02 -0.90
CA ALA A 761 6.45 40.17 -2.13
C ALA A 761 7.52 41.24 -1.91
N VAL A 762 8.79 40.84 -1.94
CA VAL A 762 9.88 41.80 -2.16
C VAL A 762 9.63 42.37 -3.56
N ARG A 763 9.42 43.68 -3.62
CA ARG A 763 9.38 44.39 -4.91
C ARG A 763 10.82 44.57 -5.36
N ASP A 764 11.22 43.82 -6.37
CA ASP A 764 12.26 44.23 -7.30
C ASP A 764 11.65 45.21 -8.33
#